data_AF-A0A3B8Q6C1-F1
#
_entry.id   AF-A0A3B8Q6C1-F1
#
_cell.length_a   1.000
_cell.length_b   1.000
_cell.length_c   1.000
_cell.angle_alpha   90.00
_cell.angle_beta   90.00
_cell.angle_gamma   90.00
#
_symmetry.space_group_name_H-M   'P 1'
#
loop_
_entity.id
_entity.type
_entity.pdbx_description
1 polymer ?
#
loop_
_entity_poly.entity_id
_entity_poly.type
_entity_poly.pdbx_seq_one_letter_code
_entity_poly.pdbx_strand_id
1 'polypeptide(L)'
;MKKRSGLLGVWLMILGIFPWSVLGQWTDKVTDTPSLVQVDFGPYGQYLPGDGESYCVPTSATMSILWLVRNGFTQLGSTNLSDATNLELVIAGLMGTTPSGGTYWNGYANGIVTYFNARGISSQQFTHVSTPNPSIEWLYTNNINQSIVNFSVGWFYPSPTGQTTNYANAGGHGLTLLAADPAAQMITINNPYPASFLDVPNVPASNPQTVSMVPVPSDWTIQDLDSSLAYSQIVTPELGVDAGLLAVLWTGDVWTIQTNALPSQPDYSPQPWPLSDSQVINSNGGVLEVLAPVNGPGGFTKSGEGTLLLRASNSTSGGTAVSDGILGSTVTEGTPFGTAGLVITGDATISLEPDDSTPADITLQIAPGGSKTLFMSNGSAQLAFARGANPSLTVVLGGYTDGTNANLIITHPAALVLAPGLGWPGLGSTERAIVPGSNGNLPQQSLGMVSPALLVQNNDTNGSLAFMRYDETNGFALAELTSSRHLPIDQSTAKTRYAVDTPQVIPAGTTVSAAAMMVNGESVSSGGGTTTLQVGSLETGRFSGVILNSGVVDISVLDFGLASAYLAASGPSNRISSSIQLEGILTKIGTGTLDLTGSNTFSGSIRVSGGRLNLDGVTQFPILEVEADSTIGVGPNGVANGPISLPTEGSSLVLAGGQISQLTAQLDSVIEGFGIIGANGATNTVSGILRAGSTAGELIFDGPVTFTGTSEYFWTLNALNDDANPGTTPWNRMTFNQNMVMHGTQFFVNFAEGVDPDSGDPFWNQSHSWALLEFNSDYNFHVTSGNWAFASGSFNIVWDSTHNRALMQFTPNAPAPPDTSIALSADGASVIITYVGTLMQVPTLNGPWLPVPNALPPTYTVPGDSPDVMFYQSTSASLLASRRVHHPVHGFRLERD
;
A
#
# COMPACT_ATOMS: atom_id res chain seq x y z
N MET A 1 30.66 63.67 -62.02
CA MET A 1 30.27 63.61 -63.45
C MET A 1 29.80 62.17 -63.74
N LYS A 2 28.56 62.01 -64.25
CA LYS A 2 27.99 60.87 -65.04
C LYS A 2 28.51 59.44 -64.74
N LYS A 3 27.68 58.57 -64.14
CA LYS A 3 26.71 57.61 -64.74
C LYS A 3 27.30 56.21 -64.97
N ARG A 4 26.58 55.20 -64.42
CA ARG A 4 26.17 53.85 -64.93
C ARG A 4 27.24 53.05 -65.69
N SER A 5 27.50 51.77 -65.44
CA SER A 5 26.65 50.57 -65.33
C SER A 5 27.63 49.41 -64.97
N GLY A 6 27.36 48.48 -64.05
CA GLY A 6 26.36 47.42 -64.11
C GLY A 6 26.99 46.12 -64.62
N LEU A 7 27.23 45.14 -63.74
CA LEU A 7 27.18 43.70 -64.02
C LEU A 7 27.31 42.88 -62.71
N LEU A 8 26.38 41.93 -62.56
CA LEU A 8 26.20 41.01 -61.42
C LEU A 8 27.40 40.07 -61.22
N GLY A 9 27.60 39.64 -59.96
CA GLY A 9 28.47 38.51 -59.61
C GLY A 9 28.61 38.30 -58.11
N VAL A 10 27.61 37.65 -57.50
CA VAL A 10 27.57 36.84 -56.27
C VAL A 10 28.75 36.95 -55.28
N TRP A 11 28.45 37.35 -54.04
CA TRP A 11 29.16 36.89 -52.84
C TRP A 11 28.15 36.56 -51.73
N LEU A 12 28.17 35.32 -51.27
CA LEU A 12 27.47 34.83 -50.08
C LEU A 12 28.02 35.55 -48.84
N MET A 13 27.15 36.14 -48.02
CA MET A 13 27.43 36.46 -46.62
C MET A 13 26.55 35.61 -45.72
N ILE A 14 27.20 34.83 -44.87
CA ILE A 14 26.61 34.10 -43.75
C ILE A 14 26.23 35.15 -42.69
N LEU A 15 24.93 35.31 -42.44
CA LEU A 15 24.38 36.02 -41.30
C LEU A 15 23.90 34.96 -40.29
N GLY A 16 24.61 34.86 -39.17
CA GLY A 16 24.19 34.08 -38.02
C GLY A 16 22.93 34.69 -37.43
N ILE A 17 21.82 33.97 -37.54
CA ILE A 17 20.61 34.22 -36.79
C ILE A 17 20.77 33.45 -35.47
N PHE A 18 21.04 34.16 -34.39
CA PHE A 18 20.69 33.66 -33.07
C PHE A 18 19.15 33.64 -33.01
N PRO A 19 18.48 32.49 -32.80
CA PRO A 19 17.09 32.52 -32.46
C PRO A 19 16.99 33.06 -31.03
N TRP A 20 16.38 34.23 -30.87
CA TRP A 20 15.72 34.56 -29.63
C TRP A 20 14.75 33.42 -29.31
N SER A 21 14.84 32.88 -28.09
CA SER A 21 13.92 31.89 -27.55
C SER A 21 12.50 32.43 -27.62
N VAL A 22 11.67 31.80 -28.44
CA VAL A 22 10.21 32.01 -28.42
C VAL A 22 9.71 31.49 -27.07
N LEU A 23 8.99 32.34 -26.33
CA LEU A 23 8.16 31.96 -25.19
C LEU A 23 7.39 30.67 -25.51
N GLY A 24 7.63 29.61 -24.75
CA GLY A 24 7.18 28.25 -25.07
C GLY A 24 5.67 28.14 -25.19
N GLN A 25 5.20 27.58 -26.32
CA GLN A 25 3.83 27.12 -26.47
C GLN A 25 3.59 25.98 -25.48
N TRP A 26 2.48 26.04 -24.76
CA TRP A 26 1.96 24.90 -24.01
C TRP A 26 1.77 23.72 -24.97
N THR A 27 2.16 22.53 -24.51
CA THR A 27 1.96 21.28 -25.25
C THR A 27 0.48 20.92 -25.34
N ASP A 28 0.11 20.07 -26.29
CA ASP A 28 -1.29 19.73 -26.50
C ASP A 28 -1.74 18.71 -25.44
N LYS A 29 -2.84 18.97 -24.74
CA LYS A 29 -3.30 18.10 -23.64
C LYS A 29 -3.69 16.71 -24.12
N VAL A 30 -4.19 16.56 -25.33
CA VAL A 30 -4.61 15.27 -25.88
C VAL A 30 -3.39 14.41 -26.20
N THR A 31 -2.31 15.00 -26.73
CA THR A 31 -1.12 14.23 -27.13
C THR A 31 -0.06 14.11 -26.05
N ASP A 32 0.03 15.08 -25.12
CA ASP A 32 1.17 15.21 -24.21
C ASP A 32 0.82 14.93 -22.74
N THR A 33 -0.44 14.67 -22.39
CA THR A 33 -0.80 14.21 -21.03
C THR A 33 -0.50 12.71 -20.89
N PRO A 34 0.32 12.28 -19.91
CA PRO A 34 0.52 10.86 -19.66
C PRO A 34 -0.79 10.15 -19.37
N SER A 35 -0.96 8.96 -19.92
CA SER A 35 -1.99 8.03 -19.49
C SER A 35 -1.42 7.11 -18.44
N LEU A 36 -2.06 7.09 -17.28
CA LEU A 36 -1.89 6.08 -16.25
C LEU A 36 -3.19 5.30 -16.16
N VAL A 37 -3.09 4.01 -15.86
CA VAL A 37 -4.24 3.16 -15.54
C VAL A 37 -4.09 2.69 -14.13
N GLN A 38 -5.20 2.57 -13.42
CA GLN A 38 -5.18 2.12 -12.05
C GLN A 38 -4.80 0.64 -11.94
N VAL A 39 -4.65 -0.13 -13.03
CA VAL A 39 -4.28 -1.57 -12.97
C VAL A 39 -2.81 -1.88 -12.71
N ASP A 40 -1.94 -0.87 -12.72
CA ASP A 40 -0.63 -1.00 -12.05
C ASP A 40 -0.81 -1.17 -10.52
N PHE A 41 -2.07 -1.09 -10.08
CA PHE A 41 -2.64 -1.26 -8.76
C PHE A 41 -3.85 -2.18 -8.86
N GLY A 42 -3.82 -3.24 -8.10
CA GLY A 42 -4.51 -4.44 -8.53
C GLY A 42 -4.24 -5.55 -7.56
N PRO A 43 -5.06 -6.59 -7.55
CA PRO A 43 -4.61 -7.90 -7.08
C PRO A 43 -3.35 -8.37 -7.87
N TYR A 44 -3.04 -7.65 -8.98
CA TYR A 44 -1.91 -7.78 -9.89
C TYR A 44 -0.92 -6.60 -9.88
N GLY A 45 -1.16 -5.55 -9.07
CA GLY A 45 -0.33 -4.35 -9.01
C GLY A 45 0.76 -4.45 -7.94
N GLN A 46 1.94 -3.86 -8.18
CA GLN A 46 3.09 -3.97 -7.26
C GLN A 46 3.19 -2.84 -6.23
N TYR A 47 2.37 -1.78 -6.34
CA TYR A 47 2.82 -0.46 -5.86
C TYR A 47 1.83 0.41 -5.05
N LEU A 48 0.50 0.18 -5.04
CA LEU A 48 -0.53 0.93 -4.25
C LEU A 48 -1.28 -0.10 -3.41
N PRO A 49 -1.77 0.30 -2.23
CA PRO A 49 -2.51 -0.59 -1.35
C PRO A 49 -3.81 -1.13 -1.98
N GLY A 50 -4.13 -2.40 -1.70
CA GLY A 50 -5.33 -3.07 -2.18
C GLY A 50 -5.29 -3.46 -3.66
N ASP A 51 -6.45 -3.47 -4.31
CA ASP A 51 -6.61 -3.82 -5.72
C ASP A 51 -6.56 -2.61 -6.67
N GLY A 52 -6.18 -1.43 -6.18
CA GLY A 52 -6.08 -0.22 -6.97
C GLY A 52 -7.40 0.33 -7.54
N GLU A 53 -8.51 -0.42 -7.52
CA GLU A 53 -9.72 -0.01 -8.23
C GLU A 53 -10.40 1.21 -7.58
N SER A 54 -10.15 1.41 -6.30
CA SER A 54 -10.60 2.57 -5.53
C SER A 54 -9.75 3.84 -5.72
N TYR A 55 -8.71 3.82 -6.56
CA TYR A 55 -7.75 4.93 -6.73
C TYR A 55 -7.99 5.83 -7.96
N CYS A 56 -9.13 5.67 -8.65
CA CYS A 56 -9.45 6.44 -9.86
C CYS A 56 -9.25 7.97 -9.73
N VAL A 57 -9.58 8.56 -8.58
CA VAL A 57 -9.45 9.99 -8.30
C VAL A 57 -7.98 10.44 -8.21
N PRO A 58 -7.11 9.87 -7.35
CA PRO A 58 -5.70 10.22 -7.32
C PRO A 58 -4.94 9.87 -8.61
N THR A 59 -5.26 8.76 -9.30
CA THR A 59 -4.68 8.45 -10.62
C THR A 59 -4.99 9.56 -11.62
N SER A 60 -6.25 10.04 -11.64
CA SER A 60 -6.68 11.15 -12.51
C SER A 60 -5.93 12.45 -12.20
N ALA A 61 -5.85 12.83 -10.92
CA ALA A 61 -5.08 13.99 -10.49
C ALA A 61 -3.60 13.89 -10.89
N THR A 62 -3.01 12.71 -10.77
CA THR A 62 -1.61 12.44 -11.12
C THR A 62 -1.37 12.69 -12.61
N MET A 63 -2.20 12.15 -13.50
CA MET A 63 -2.11 12.42 -14.95
C MET A 63 -2.15 13.92 -15.27
N SER A 64 -3.09 14.64 -14.64
CA SER A 64 -3.23 16.09 -14.74
C SER A 64 -1.96 16.84 -14.31
N ILE A 65 -1.41 16.48 -13.13
CA ILE A 65 -0.19 17.10 -12.59
C ILE A 65 1.02 16.82 -13.48
N LEU A 66 1.17 15.60 -14.00
CA LEU A 66 2.29 15.27 -14.87
C LEU A 66 2.29 16.06 -16.18
N TRP A 67 1.11 16.44 -16.69
CA TRP A 67 1.04 17.37 -17.82
C TRP A 67 1.61 18.75 -17.45
N LEU A 68 1.32 19.28 -16.26
CA LEU A 68 1.93 20.53 -15.77
C LEU A 68 3.47 20.39 -15.65
N VAL A 69 3.95 19.25 -15.14
CA VAL A 69 5.39 18.95 -15.04
C VAL A 69 6.06 18.99 -16.41
N ARG A 70 5.45 18.37 -17.44
CA ARG A 70 5.94 18.42 -18.84
C ARG A 70 5.95 19.83 -19.42
N ASN A 71 5.09 20.72 -18.92
CA ASN A 71 5.04 22.13 -19.31
C ASN A 71 5.86 23.06 -18.41
N GLY A 72 6.83 22.50 -17.68
CA GLY A 72 7.86 23.28 -16.99
C GLY A 72 7.61 23.53 -15.52
N PHE A 73 6.48 23.10 -14.95
CA PHE A 73 6.28 23.07 -13.48
C PHE A 73 7.05 21.90 -12.85
N THR A 74 8.37 21.89 -13.02
CA THR A 74 9.28 20.80 -12.59
C THR A 74 9.32 20.62 -11.07
N GLN A 75 8.85 21.60 -10.30
CA GLN A 75 8.68 21.43 -8.87
C GLN A 75 7.55 20.45 -8.53
N LEU A 76 6.59 20.19 -9.41
CA LEU A 76 5.45 19.29 -9.14
C LEU A 76 5.75 17.81 -9.38
N GLY A 77 6.97 17.44 -9.79
CA GLY A 77 7.35 16.05 -9.99
C GLY A 77 8.39 15.84 -11.08
N SER A 78 8.52 14.59 -11.52
CA SER A 78 9.46 14.15 -12.54
C SER A 78 8.75 13.97 -13.89
N THR A 79 9.47 14.22 -14.99
CA THR A 79 9.00 13.85 -16.34
C THR A 79 9.20 12.36 -16.64
N ASN A 80 9.95 11.64 -15.81
CA ASN A 80 10.15 10.20 -15.93
C ASN A 80 8.96 9.45 -15.33
N LEU A 81 8.26 8.67 -16.17
CA LEU A 81 7.04 7.97 -15.76
C LEU A 81 7.29 6.83 -14.77
N SER A 82 8.51 6.31 -14.64
CA SER A 82 8.84 5.36 -13.55
C SER A 82 8.61 5.96 -12.17
N ASP A 83 8.62 7.30 -12.05
CA ASP A 83 8.48 8.01 -10.79
C ASP A 83 7.00 8.37 -10.51
N ALA A 84 6.08 8.10 -11.46
CA ALA A 84 4.66 8.45 -11.35
C ALA A 84 3.99 7.75 -10.16
N THR A 85 4.41 6.53 -9.85
CA THR A 85 3.94 5.76 -8.68
C THR A 85 4.11 6.54 -7.38
N ASN A 86 5.27 7.17 -7.17
CA ASN A 86 5.51 7.95 -5.95
C ASN A 86 4.56 9.15 -5.86
N LEU A 87 4.34 9.85 -6.99
CA LEU A 87 3.40 10.96 -7.04
C LEU A 87 1.98 10.49 -6.73
N GLU A 88 1.57 9.37 -7.29
CA GLU A 88 0.23 8.79 -7.08
C GLU A 88 -0.01 8.38 -5.63
N LEU A 89 0.95 7.70 -4.99
CA LEU A 89 0.92 7.38 -3.55
C LEU A 89 0.75 8.65 -2.71
N VAL A 90 1.58 9.67 -2.95
CA VAL A 90 1.53 10.93 -2.23
C VAL A 90 0.18 11.62 -2.40
N ILE A 91 -0.31 11.74 -3.63
CA ILE A 91 -1.61 12.38 -3.90
C ILE A 91 -2.74 11.59 -3.24
N ALA A 92 -2.74 10.26 -3.36
CA ALA A 92 -3.73 9.39 -2.74
C ALA A 92 -3.77 9.54 -1.22
N GLY A 93 -2.61 9.52 -0.57
CA GLY A 93 -2.48 9.69 0.88
C GLY A 93 -2.95 11.08 1.36
N LEU A 94 -2.55 12.14 0.64
CA LEU A 94 -2.99 13.50 0.95
C LEU A 94 -4.50 13.70 0.73
N MET A 95 -5.10 12.93 -0.16
CA MET A 95 -6.55 12.88 -0.37
C MET A 95 -7.28 12.00 0.65
N GLY A 96 -6.57 11.23 1.48
CA GLY A 96 -7.17 10.24 2.38
C GLY A 96 -7.86 9.09 1.63
N THR A 97 -7.31 8.72 0.47
CA THR A 97 -7.82 7.61 -0.34
C THR A 97 -7.54 6.29 0.35
N THR A 98 -8.53 5.40 0.38
CA THR A 98 -8.40 4.08 0.99
C THR A 98 -8.68 2.98 -0.03
N PRO A 99 -8.06 1.80 0.08
CA PRO A 99 -8.36 0.64 -0.77
C PRO A 99 -9.83 0.27 -0.84
N SER A 100 -10.55 0.38 0.27
CA SER A 100 -11.93 -0.07 0.40
C SER A 100 -12.98 1.03 0.18
N GLY A 101 -12.63 2.30 0.38
CA GLY A 101 -13.57 3.43 0.35
C GLY A 101 -13.28 4.50 -0.71
N GLY A 102 -12.16 4.40 -1.44
CA GLY A 102 -11.73 5.41 -2.40
C GLY A 102 -11.49 6.78 -1.75
N THR A 103 -11.67 7.85 -2.53
CA THR A 103 -11.47 9.23 -2.07
C THR A 103 -12.78 9.85 -1.59
N TYR A 104 -12.82 10.31 -0.33
CA TYR A 104 -13.98 11.02 0.23
C TYR A 104 -14.14 12.44 -0.33
N TRP A 105 -15.36 13.00 -0.24
CA TRP A 105 -15.79 14.24 -0.91
C TRP A 105 -14.86 15.47 -0.72
N ASN A 106 -14.26 15.67 0.45
CA ASN A 106 -13.34 16.79 0.70
C ASN A 106 -11.86 16.45 0.48
N GLY A 107 -11.54 15.17 0.26
CA GLY A 107 -10.18 14.65 0.10
C GLY A 107 -9.47 15.25 -1.09
N TYR A 108 -10.15 15.33 -2.24
CA TYR A 108 -9.57 15.81 -3.50
C TYR A 108 -8.96 17.22 -3.36
N ALA A 109 -9.79 18.21 -3.00
CA ALA A 109 -9.34 19.60 -2.93
C ALA A 109 -8.28 19.82 -1.84
N ASN A 110 -8.46 19.21 -0.67
CA ASN A 110 -7.48 19.30 0.42
C ASN A 110 -6.13 18.68 0.02
N GLY A 111 -6.15 17.56 -0.69
CA GLY A 111 -4.96 16.88 -1.18
C GLY A 111 -4.17 17.73 -2.17
N ILE A 112 -4.86 18.30 -3.17
CA ILE A 112 -4.22 19.18 -4.18
C ILE A 112 -3.64 20.45 -3.52
N VAL A 113 -4.38 21.11 -2.63
CA VAL A 113 -3.89 22.31 -1.92
C VAL A 113 -2.66 21.98 -1.08
N THR A 114 -2.71 20.86 -0.34
CA THR A 114 -1.58 20.42 0.49
C THR A 114 -0.36 20.12 -0.36
N TYR A 115 -0.54 19.40 -1.48
CA TYR A 115 0.54 19.09 -2.41
C TYR A 115 1.13 20.36 -3.02
N PHE A 116 0.31 21.28 -3.55
CA PHE A 116 0.78 22.54 -4.14
C PHE A 116 1.55 23.39 -3.12
N ASN A 117 1.04 23.55 -1.91
CA ASN A 117 1.75 24.28 -0.86
C ASN A 117 3.09 23.61 -0.52
N ALA A 118 3.12 22.28 -0.36
CA ALA A 118 4.36 21.54 -0.11
C ALA A 118 5.40 21.75 -1.22
N ARG A 119 4.94 21.81 -2.47
CA ARG A 119 5.79 22.04 -3.65
C ARG A 119 6.05 23.53 -3.95
N GLY A 120 5.67 24.44 -3.05
CA GLY A 120 6.02 25.87 -3.14
C GLY A 120 5.09 26.72 -4.01
N ILE A 121 3.87 26.26 -4.29
CA ILE A 121 2.82 27.03 -4.97
C ILE A 121 1.78 27.46 -3.93
N SER A 122 1.75 28.75 -3.62
CA SER A 122 0.82 29.30 -2.61
C SER A 122 -0.58 29.53 -3.16
N SER A 123 -1.55 29.74 -2.27
CA SER A 123 -2.93 30.11 -2.62
C SER A 123 -3.08 31.42 -3.40
N GLN A 124 -2.02 32.23 -3.52
CA GLN A 124 -2.02 33.43 -4.37
C GLN A 124 -1.66 33.12 -5.83
N GLN A 125 -1.08 31.94 -6.08
CA GLN A 125 -0.57 31.50 -7.38
C GLN A 125 -1.43 30.44 -8.05
N PHE A 126 -2.51 30.00 -7.42
CA PHE A 126 -3.52 29.16 -8.07
C PHE A 126 -4.93 29.65 -7.75
N THR A 127 -5.87 29.29 -8.63
CA THR A 127 -7.30 29.45 -8.38
C THR A 127 -7.99 28.09 -8.52
N HIS A 128 -8.91 27.79 -7.61
CA HIS A 128 -9.75 26.61 -7.65
C HIS A 128 -11.19 27.02 -8.00
N VAL A 129 -11.77 26.36 -8.99
CA VAL A 129 -13.18 26.49 -9.36
C VAL A 129 -13.78 25.10 -9.42
N SER A 130 -14.89 24.88 -8.73
CA SER A 130 -15.62 23.60 -8.78
C SER A 130 -17.10 23.80 -9.08
N THR A 131 -17.73 22.75 -9.59
CA THR A 131 -19.18 22.69 -9.83
C THR A 131 -19.73 21.28 -9.56
N PRO A 132 -20.93 21.15 -8.96
CA PRO A 132 -21.56 19.85 -8.73
C PRO A 132 -22.27 19.29 -9.98
N ASN A 133 -22.29 20.01 -11.11
CA ASN A 133 -22.96 19.59 -12.33
C ASN A 133 -22.24 20.12 -13.58
N PRO A 134 -21.02 19.64 -13.87
CA PRO A 134 -20.24 20.15 -14.99
C PRO A 134 -20.94 19.86 -16.33
N SER A 135 -21.22 20.91 -17.08
CA SER A 135 -21.69 20.82 -18.47
C SER A 135 -20.52 20.79 -19.44
N ILE A 136 -20.75 20.36 -20.67
CA ILE A 136 -19.70 20.39 -21.71
C ILE A 136 -19.16 21.80 -21.96
N GLU A 137 -20.03 22.82 -21.88
CA GLU A 137 -19.62 24.23 -22.01
C GLU A 137 -18.74 24.68 -20.85
N TRP A 138 -19.05 24.22 -19.63
CA TRP A 138 -18.23 24.49 -18.46
C TRP A 138 -16.87 23.81 -18.58
N LEU A 139 -16.82 22.54 -18.99
CA LEU A 139 -15.58 21.79 -19.22
C LEU A 139 -14.73 22.49 -20.29
N TYR A 140 -15.32 22.86 -21.42
CA TYR A 140 -14.64 23.58 -22.49
C TYR A 140 -14.08 24.93 -22.05
N THR A 141 -14.89 25.75 -21.38
CA THR A 141 -14.48 27.10 -20.94
C THR A 141 -13.34 27.05 -19.93
N ASN A 142 -13.34 26.04 -19.06
CA ASN A 142 -12.35 25.93 -17.98
C ASN A 142 -11.09 25.14 -18.40
N ASN A 143 -11.11 24.38 -19.49
CA ASN A 143 -9.97 23.60 -19.98
C ASN A 143 -8.96 24.47 -20.77
N ILE A 144 -8.43 25.50 -20.11
CA ILE A 144 -7.39 26.37 -20.67
C ILE A 144 -5.99 25.78 -20.42
N ASN A 145 -4.98 26.26 -21.14
CA ASN A 145 -3.61 25.73 -21.05
C ASN A 145 -3.11 25.55 -19.60
N GLN A 146 -3.05 26.61 -18.82
CA GLN A 146 -2.54 26.60 -17.44
C GLN A 146 -3.47 25.96 -16.38
N SER A 147 -4.53 25.27 -16.83
CA SER A 147 -5.48 24.60 -15.94
C SER A 147 -5.32 23.08 -16.00
N ILE A 148 -5.56 22.41 -14.88
CA ILE A 148 -5.90 20.99 -14.88
C ILE A 148 -7.38 20.85 -14.57
N VAL A 149 -8.05 19.93 -15.26
CA VAL A 149 -9.48 19.71 -15.13
C VAL A 149 -9.71 18.23 -14.88
N ASN A 150 -10.19 17.93 -13.69
CA ASN A 150 -10.61 16.59 -13.29
C ASN A 150 -12.09 16.62 -12.94
N PHE A 151 -12.79 15.54 -13.21
CA PHE A 151 -14.21 15.45 -12.92
C PHE A 151 -14.57 14.02 -12.55
N SER A 152 -15.72 13.85 -11.94
CA SER A 152 -16.23 12.54 -11.53
C SER A 152 -17.60 12.27 -12.15
N VAL A 153 -17.82 11.00 -12.47
CA VAL A 153 -19.14 10.46 -12.77
C VAL A 153 -19.64 9.61 -11.62
N GLY A 154 -20.96 9.58 -11.41
CA GLY A 154 -21.65 8.58 -10.61
C GLY A 154 -22.23 7.49 -11.51
N TRP A 155 -22.18 6.25 -11.03
CA TRP A 155 -22.77 5.09 -11.68
C TRP A 155 -24.21 4.92 -11.20
N PHE A 156 -25.16 4.78 -12.13
CA PHE A 156 -26.56 4.62 -11.75
C PHE A 156 -27.30 3.54 -12.54
N TYR A 157 -28.00 2.68 -11.81
CA TYR A 157 -28.86 1.65 -12.39
C TYR A 157 -30.35 2.05 -12.27
N PRO A 158 -31.21 1.59 -13.21
CA PRO A 158 -32.66 1.75 -13.08
C PRO A 158 -33.17 1.17 -11.76
N SER A 159 -34.01 1.93 -11.03
CA SER A 159 -34.59 1.48 -9.77
C SER A 159 -35.47 0.24 -9.99
N PRO A 160 -35.44 -0.77 -9.08
CA PRO A 160 -36.31 -1.96 -9.15
C PRO A 160 -37.82 -1.66 -9.09
N THR A 161 -38.21 -0.41 -8.80
CA THR A 161 -39.59 0.02 -8.52
C THR A 161 -40.50 0.17 -9.76
N GLY A 162 -40.04 -0.24 -10.96
CA GLY A 162 -40.84 -0.20 -12.18
C GLY A 162 -41.09 1.21 -12.75
N GLN A 163 -40.43 2.24 -12.19
CA GLN A 163 -40.41 3.59 -12.76
C GLN A 163 -39.21 3.75 -13.68
N THR A 164 -39.44 4.12 -14.94
CA THR A 164 -38.40 4.24 -16.00
C THR A 164 -37.54 5.50 -15.89
N THR A 165 -37.77 6.33 -14.87
CA THR A 165 -37.12 7.64 -14.66
C THR A 165 -36.40 7.74 -13.32
N ASN A 166 -36.38 6.67 -12.52
CA ASN A 166 -35.74 6.65 -11.21
C ASN A 166 -34.47 5.80 -11.25
N TYR A 167 -33.37 6.39 -10.80
CA TYR A 167 -32.05 5.76 -10.87
C TYR A 167 -31.38 5.72 -9.49
N ALA A 168 -30.82 4.57 -9.13
CA ALA A 168 -30.15 4.32 -7.85
C ALA A 168 -28.63 4.40 -8.01
N ASN A 169 -27.97 5.03 -7.03
CA ASN A 169 -26.52 5.25 -7.02
C ASN A 169 -25.77 3.94 -6.72
N ALA A 170 -24.71 3.67 -7.49
CA ALA A 170 -23.88 2.48 -7.39
C ALA A 170 -22.37 2.79 -7.37
N GLY A 171 -21.99 4.01 -6.98
CA GLY A 171 -20.60 4.41 -6.82
C GLY A 171 -20.21 5.52 -7.79
N GLY A 172 -18.91 5.74 -7.95
CA GLY A 172 -18.40 6.78 -8.84
C GLY A 172 -17.05 6.46 -9.43
N HIS A 173 -16.58 7.34 -10.32
CA HIS A 173 -15.32 7.18 -11.03
C HIS A 173 -14.70 8.54 -11.35
N GLY A 174 -13.40 8.70 -11.08
CA GLY A 174 -12.62 9.90 -11.33
C GLY A 174 -11.97 9.89 -12.72
N LEU A 175 -11.91 11.06 -13.37
CA LEU A 175 -11.48 11.20 -14.76
C LEU A 175 -10.60 12.44 -14.96
N THR A 176 -9.75 12.39 -15.99
CA THR A 176 -8.93 13.52 -16.45
C THR A 176 -9.44 14.03 -17.80
N LEU A 177 -9.83 15.30 -17.86
CA LEU A 177 -10.24 15.94 -19.11
C LEU A 177 -9.02 16.40 -19.91
N LEU A 178 -8.99 16.04 -21.20
CA LEU A 178 -7.96 16.51 -22.15
C LEU A 178 -8.52 17.57 -23.10
N ALA A 179 -9.73 17.35 -23.62
CA ALA A 179 -10.43 18.28 -24.51
C ALA A 179 -11.95 18.15 -24.36
N ALA A 180 -12.67 19.22 -24.72
CA ALA A 180 -14.13 19.22 -24.82
C ALA A 180 -14.54 19.96 -26.11
N ASP A 181 -15.56 19.45 -26.79
CA ASP A 181 -16.12 20.04 -28.01
C ASP A 181 -17.64 20.22 -27.86
N PRO A 182 -18.10 21.42 -27.46
CA PRO A 182 -19.52 21.72 -27.34
C PRO A 182 -20.29 21.59 -28.65
N ALA A 183 -19.66 21.76 -29.82
CA ALA A 183 -20.33 21.65 -31.10
C ALA A 183 -20.59 20.19 -31.48
N ALA A 184 -19.62 19.31 -31.19
CA ALA A 184 -19.75 17.87 -31.41
C ALA A 184 -20.48 17.13 -30.28
N GLN A 185 -20.66 17.77 -29.11
CA GLN A 185 -21.13 17.11 -27.88
C GLN A 185 -20.20 15.95 -27.45
N MET A 186 -18.89 16.14 -27.60
CA MET A 186 -17.87 15.14 -27.31
C MET A 186 -16.85 15.67 -26.30
N ILE A 187 -16.31 14.77 -25.47
CA ILE A 187 -15.14 15.04 -24.64
C ILE A 187 -14.05 14.00 -24.92
N THR A 188 -12.80 14.41 -24.78
CA THR A 188 -11.63 13.53 -24.83
C THR A 188 -11.00 13.47 -23.45
N ILE A 189 -10.78 12.25 -22.95
CA ILE A 189 -10.38 11.98 -21.57
C ILE A 189 -9.22 10.98 -21.52
N ASN A 190 -8.44 11.07 -20.44
CA ASN A 190 -7.74 9.89 -19.93
C ASN A 190 -8.59 9.27 -18.82
N ASN A 191 -8.86 7.98 -18.96
CA ASN A 191 -9.64 7.18 -18.03
C ASN A 191 -8.69 6.28 -17.22
N PRO A 192 -8.64 6.38 -15.88
CA PRO A 192 -7.85 5.47 -15.05
C PRO A 192 -8.23 4.00 -15.21
N TYR A 193 -9.46 3.70 -15.65
CA TYR A 193 -9.94 2.34 -15.91
C TYR A 193 -10.64 2.30 -17.28
N PRO A 194 -9.92 2.24 -18.41
CA PRO A 194 -10.51 2.41 -19.74
C PRO A 194 -11.70 1.49 -20.05
N ALA A 195 -11.68 0.26 -19.54
CA ALA A 195 -12.74 -0.73 -19.72
C ALA A 195 -14.10 -0.32 -19.08
N SER A 196 -14.12 0.70 -18.22
CA SER A 196 -15.37 1.20 -17.60
C SER A 196 -16.28 1.93 -18.58
N PHE A 197 -15.74 2.46 -19.69
CA PHE A 197 -16.47 3.31 -20.63
C PHE A 197 -16.63 2.65 -22.00
N LEU A 198 -15.68 1.81 -22.42
CA LEU A 198 -15.63 1.18 -23.74
C LEU A 198 -15.18 -0.27 -23.58
N ASP A 199 -15.60 -1.16 -24.49
CA ASP A 199 -15.06 -2.53 -24.59
C ASP A 199 -13.61 -2.53 -25.12
N VAL A 200 -12.67 -2.18 -24.24
CA VAL A 200 -11.23 -2.07 -24.51
C VAL A 200 -10.41 -2.63 -23.36
N PRO A 201 -9.18 -3.11 -23.60
CA PRO A 201 -8.30 -3.56 -22.53
C PRO A 201 -7.99 -2.44 -21.54
N ASN A 202 -7.78 -2.79 -20.27
CA ASN A 202 -7.47 -1.85 -19.21
C ASN A 202 -5.98 -1.50 -19.18
N VAL A 203 -5.47 -0.83 -20.22
CA VAL A 203 -4.05 -0.49 -20.39
C VAL A 203 -3.88 0.96 -20.83
N PRO A 204 -2.71 1.60 -20.60
CA PRO A 204 -2.49 3.00 -20.99
C PRO A 204 -2.73 3.27 -22.48
N ALA A 205 -2.49 2.29 -23.35
CA ALA A 205 -2.71 2.41 -24.80
C ALA A 205 -4.19 2.52 -25.21
N SER A 206 -5.13 2.22 -24.31
CA SER A 206 -6.57 2.40 -24.51
C SER A 206 -7.03 3.83 -24.27
N ASN A 207 -6.13 4.70 -23.82
CA ASN A 207 -6.32 6.14 -23.72
C ASN A 207 -5.57 6.88 -24.85
N PRO A 208 -5.99 8.11 -25.21
CA PRO A 208 -7.19 8.80 -24.71
C PRO A 208 -8.49 8.25 -25.32
N GLN A 209 -9.59 8.34 -24.57
CA GLN A 209 -10.93 7.96 -25.05
C GLN A 209 -11.70 9.21 -25.48
N THR A 210 -12.47 9.12 -26.57
CA THR A 210 -13.37 10.21 -27.01
C THR A 210 -14.81 9.72 -26.94
N VAL A 211 -15.62 10.34 -26.09
CA VAL A 211 -16.96 9.87 -25.72
C VAL A 211 -18.00 10.97 -25.83
N SER A 212 -19.25 10.58 -26.08
CA SER A 212 -20.37 11.51 -26.21
C SER A 212 -20.87 11.95 -24.85
N MET A 213 -21.21 13.23 -24.73
CA MET A 213 -21.77 13.83 -23.53
C MET A 213 -23.13 14.45 -23.87
N VAL A 214 -24.17 14.01 -23.17
CA VAL A 214 -25.55 14.47 -23.43
C VAL A 214 -26.21 14.98 -22.14
N PRO A 215 -27.16 15.93 -22.23
CA PRO A 215 -27.94 16.34 -21.06
C PRO A 215 -28.75 15.19 -20.47
N VAL A 216 -28.82 15.14 -19.14
CA VAL A 216 -29.79 14.30 -18.43
C VAL A 216 -31.18 14.94 -18.55
N PRO A 217 -32.23 14.18 -18.92
CA PRO A 217 -33.60 14.69 -18.92
C PRO A 217 -34.05 15.23 -17.56
N SER A 218 -34.73 16.39 -17.55
CA SER A 218 -35.14 17.10 -16.33
C SER A 218 -36.24 16.41 -15.53
N ASP A 219 -36.91 15.42 -16.12
CA ASP A 219 -37.95 14.61 -15.48
C ASP A 219 -37.40 13.37 -14.77
N TRP A 220 -36.10 13.10 -14.88
CA TRP A 220 -35.46 12.00 -14.17
C TRP A 220 -35.21 12.33 -12.70
N THR A 221 -35.39 11.34 -11.84
CA THR A 221 -35.00 11.39 -10.43
C THR A 221 -33.78 10.51 -10.23
N ILE A 222 -32.64 11.12 -9.98
CA ILE A 222 -31.38 10.43 -9.75
C ILE A 222 -31.05 10.52 -8.27
N GLN A 223 -30.83 9.37 -7.63
CA GLN A 223 -30.50 9.29 -6.21
C GLN A 223 -29.25 10.12 -5.88
N ASP A 224 -29.25 10.75 -4.69
CA ASP A 224 -28.13 11.55 -4.16
C ASP A 224 -27.77 12.82 -4.98
N LEU A 225 -28.57 13.17 -5.99
CA LEU A 225 -28.40 14.38 -6.79
C LEU A 225 -29.51 15.42 -6.55
N ASP A 226 -29.15 16.70 -6.65
CA ASP A 226 -30.10 17.80 -6.52
C ASP A 226 -30.91 17.96 -7.80
N SER A 227 -32.18 17.52 -7.78
CA SER A 227 -33.09 17.58 -8.93
C SER A 227 -33.34 18.99 -9.49
N SER A 228 -32.92 20.06 -8.80
CA SER A 228 -33.00 21.43 -9.32
C SER A 228 -31.88 21.79 -10.29
N LEU A 229 -30.83 20.98 -10.37
CA LEU A 229 -29.67 21.20 -11.23
C LEU A 229 -29.79 20.43 -12.55
N ALA A 230 -29.21 21.00 -13.61
CA ALA A 230 -29.10 20.35 -14.91
C ALA A 230 -27.81 19.53 -14.98
N TYR A 231 -27.93 18.21 -15.09
CA TYR A 231 -26.81 17.28 -15.18
C TYR A 231 -26.53 16.87 -16.62
N SER A 232 -25.33 16.34 -16.84
CA SER A 232 -24.92 15.71 -18.11
C SER A 232 -24.46 14.28 -17.82
N GLN A 233 -24.56 13.41 -18.81
CA GLN A 233 -24.11 12.02 -18.74
C GLN A 233 -23.21 11.69 -19.91
N ILE A 234 -22.33 10.70 -19.70
CA ILE A 234 -21.56 10.08 -20.76
C ILE A 234 -22.40 8.96 -21.38
N VAL A 235 -22.36 8.87 -22.72
CA VAL A 235 -23.02 7.82 -23.50
C VAL A 235 -22.01 7.16 -24.42
N THR A 236 -21.97 5.84 -24.35
CA THR A 236 -21.15 4.94 -25.18
C THR A 236 -22.01 3.72 -25.55
N PRO A 237 -21.53 2.77 -26.38
CA PRO A 237 -22.25 1.50 -26.56
C PRO A 237 -22.48 0.74 -25.25
N GLU A 238 -21.62 0.93 -24.24
CA GLU A 238 -21.65 0.28 -22.94
C GLU A 238 -22.35 1.11 -21.85
N LEU A 239 -22.58 2.40 -22.09
CA LEU A 239 -23.14 3.35 -21.11
C LEU A 239 -24.31 4.15 -21.69
N GLY A 240 -25.38 4.25 -20.91
CA GLY A 240 -26.59 5.00 -21.24
C GLY A 240 -27.86 4.20 -20.97
N VAL A 241 -29.00 4.77 -21.34
CA VAL A 241 -30.33 4.17 -21.11
C VAL A 241 -30.43 2.78 -21.74
N ASP A 242 -29.94 2.64 -22.97
CA ASP A 242 -30.03 1.38 -23.73
C ASP A 242 -29.13 0.27 -23.15
N ALA A 243 -28.01 0.67 -22.52
CA ALA A 243 -27.10 -0.24 -21.82
C ALA A 243 -27.56 -0.58 -20.39
N GLY A 244 -28.52 0.17 -19.83
CA GLY A 244 -29.03 -0.05 -18.47
C GLY A 244 -28.12 0.44 -17.34
N LEU A 245 -27.13 1.28 -17.66
CA LEU A 245 -26.19 1.88 -16.70
C LEU A 245 -25.91 3.33 -17.12
N LEU A 246 -26.19 4.31 -16.26
CA LEU A 246 -25.87 5.71 -16.52
C LEU A 246 -24.53 6.09 -15.89
N ALA A 247 -23.79 6.95 -16.58
CA ALA A 247 -22.58 7.62 -16.08
C ALA A 247 -22.82 9.13 -16.00
N VAL A 248 -23.37 9.60 -14.88
CA VAL A 248 -23.80 11.01 -14.72
C VAL A 248 -22.69 11.83 -14.08
N LEU A 249 -22.29 12.93 -14.70
CA LEU A 249 -21.26 13.81 -14.12
C LEU A 249 -21.84 14.59 -12.94
N TRP A 250 -21.21 14.51 -11.77
CA TRP A 250 -21.70 15.17 -10.55
C TRP A 250 -20.66 16.01 -9.79
N THR A 251 -19.41 16.10 -10.26
CA THR A 251 -18.41 17.04 -9.73
C THR A 251 -17.36 17.32 -10.79
N GLY A 252 -17.00 18.58 -10.97
CA GLY A 252 -15.85 19.00 -11.78
C GLY A 252 -15.00 19.98 -11.00
N ASP A 253 -13.68 19.80 -11.06
CA ASP A 253 -12.68 20.60 -10.36
C ASP A 253 -11.63 21.13 -11.34
N VAL A 254 -11.39 22.44 -11.27
CA VAL A 254 -10.44 23.15 -12.12
C VAL A 254 -9.44 23.85 -11.24
N TRP A 255 -8.16 23.55 -11.47
CA TRP A 255 -7.04 24.24 -10.84
C TRP A 255 -6.26 24.99 -11.89
N THR A 256 -6.28 26.31 -11.83
CA THR A 256 -5.50 27.17 -12.73
C THR A 256 -4.29 27.71 -12.00
N ILE A 257 -3.09 27.40 -12.49
CA ILE A 257 -1.82 27.84 -11.90
C ILE A 257 -1.28 29.04 -12.67
N GLN A 258 -0.84 30.07 -11.95
CA GLN A 258 -0.25 31.26 -12.53
C GLN A 258 1.15 30.97 -13.07
N THR A 259 1.51 31.60 -14.19
CA THR A 259 2.82 31.43 -14.84
C THR A 259 3.99 31.97 -14.01
N ASN A 260 3.75 32.79 -13.00
CA ASN A 260 4.78 33.25 -12.05
C ASN A 260 5.25 32.12 -11.11
N ALA A 261 4.55 30.99 -11.04
CA ALA A 261 4.96 29.80 -10.32
C ALA A 261 5.85 28.86 -11.16
N LEU A 262 6.15 29.19 -12.42
CA LEU A 262 7.05 28.39 -13.26
C LEU A 262 8.51 28.52 -12.78
N PRO A 263 9.20 27.41 -12.48
CA PRO A 263 10.62 27.40 -12.13
C PRO A 263 11.57 28.09 -13.12
N SER A 264 11.18 28.18 -14.39
CA SER A 264 11.96 28.87 -15.42
C SER A 264 11.89 30.41 -15.33
N GLN A 265 11.02 30.97 -14.48
CA GLN A 265 10.92 32.43 -14.33
C GLN A 265 12.15 32.98 -13.57
N PRO A 266 12.70 34.13 -13.96
CA PRO A 266 13.90 34.70 -13.33
C PRO A 266 13.79 34.93 -11.81
N ASP A 267 12.58 35.26 -11.34
CA ASP A 267 12.29 35.57 -9.93
C ASP A 267 11.60 34.41 -9.20
N TYR A 268 11.62 33.20 -9.77
CA TYR A 268 11.02 32.03 -9.15
C TYR A 268 11.70 31.72 -7.82
N SER A 269 10.86 31.52 -6.80
CA SER A 269 11.24 30.93 -5.52
C SER A 269 10.03 30.15 -4.97
N PRO A 270 10.26 28.97 -4.35
CA PRO A 270 9.20 28.27 -3.64
C PRO A 270 8.54 29.21 -2.62
N GLN A 271 7.23 29.40 -2.73
CA GLN A 271 6.51 30.24 -1.79
C GLN A 271 6.41 29.57 -0.42
N PRO A 272 6.40 30.36 0.67
CA PRO A 272 6.23 29.80 2.01
C PRO A 272 4.88 29.09 2.18
N TRP A 273 4.87 28.03 2.98
CA TRP A 273 3.67 27.33 3.42
C TRP A 273 3.34 27.71 4.88
N PRO A 274 2.37 28.63 5.09
CA PRO A 274 1.93 29.00 6.43
C PRO A 274 0.98 27.95 7.01
N LEU A 275 1.38 27.36 8.14
CA LEU A 275 0.55 26.45 8.93
C LEU A 275 -0.10 27.22 10.08
N SER A 276 -1.41 27.43 9.98
CA SER A 276 -2.22 28.02 11.05
C SER A 276 -2.56 27.01 12.15
N ASP A 277 -2.71 25.74 11.78
CA ASP A 277 -3.00 24.59 12.64
C ASP A 277 -2.06 23.42 12.31
N SER A 278 -2.20 22.30 13.04
CA SER A 278 -1.45 21.08 12.71
C SER A 278 -1.89 20.53 11.35
N GLN A 279 -0.93 20.34 10.45
CA GLN A 279 -1.15 19.71 9.15
C GLN A 279 -0.99 18.20 9.27
N VAL A 280 -2.07 17.46 8.98
CA VAL A 280 -2.04 16.00 8.91
C VAL A 280 -1.42 15.59 7.57
N ILE A 281 -0.48 14.65 7.62
CA ILE A 281 0.21 14.08 6.47
C ILE A 281 0.22 12.56 6.61
N ASN A 282 -0.39 11.88 5.65
CA ASN A 282 -0.12 10.50 5.30
C ASN A 282 0.21 10.49 3.80
N SER A 283 1.35 9.95 3.41
CA SER A 283 1.77 9.89 2.00
C SER A 283 1.55 8.52 1.37
N ASN A 284 0.81 7.63 2.04
CA ASN A 284 0.43 6.30 1.57
C ASN A 284 1.64 5.48 1.09
N GLY A 285 2.72 5.44 1.87
CA GLY A 285 3.99 4.80 1.48
C GLY A 285 4.90 5.63 0.56
N GLY A 286 4.37 6.67 -0.10
CA GLY A 286 5.15 7.56 -0.98
C GLY A 286 6.05 8.55 -0.24
N VAL A 287 6.94 9.20 -0.97
CA VAL A 287 7.85 10.26 -0.52
C VAL A 287 7.30 11.64 -0.93
N LEU A 288 6.75 12.37 0.04
CA LEU A 288 6.39 13.78 -0.12
C LEU A 288 7.57 14.65 0.27
N GLU A 289 8.22 15.27 -0.71
CA GLU A 289 9.21 16.32 -0.42
C GLU A 289 8.54 17.70 -0.35
N VAL A 290 8.88 18.44 0.70
CA VAL A 290 8.45 19.82 0.94
C VAL A 290 9.59 20.75 0.51
N LEU A 291 9.35 21.44 -0.60
CA LEU A 291 10.26 22.44 -1.16
C LEU A 291 9.97 23.84 -0.61
N ALA A 292 8.77 24.05 -0.07
CA ALA A 292 8.35 25.31 0.52
C ALA A 292 9.01 25.55 1.89
N PRO A 293 9.51 26.76 2.17
CA PRO A 293 9.78 27.19 3.54
C PRO A 293 8.49 27.10 4.38
N VAL A 294 8.55 26.44 5.54
CA VAL A 294 7.37 26.25 6.40
C VAL A 294 7.41 27.22 7.58
N ASN A 295 6.28 27.85 7.89
CA ASN A 295 6.18 28.78 9.01
C ASN A 295 4.78 28.77 9.66
N GLY A 296 4.63 29.49 10.77
CA GLY A 296 3.34 29.68 11.45
C GLY A 296 3.21 28.93 12.78
N PRO A 297 2.06 29.13 13.48
CA PRO A 297 1.81 28.53 14.78
C PRO A 297 1.46 27.03 14.75
N GLY A 298 1.21 26.47 13.57
CA GLY A 298 0.94 25.05 13.37
C GLY A 298 2.18 24.16 13.46
N GLY A 299 2.03 22.89 13.13
CA GLY A 299 3.08 21.85 13.08
C GLY A 299 2.63 20.70 12.19
N PHE A 300 3.26 19.52 12.28
CA PHE A 300 2.84 18.36 11.49
C PHE A 300 2.30 17.23 12.37
N THR A 301 1.31 16.50 11.86
CA THR A 301 0.91 15.17 12.37
C THR A 301 1.15 14.16 11.25
N LYS A 302 2.22 13.37 11.37
CA LYS A 302 2.64 12.39 10.35
C LYS A 302 2.25 10.97 10.76
N SER A 303 1.59 10.26 9.86
CA SER A 303 1.20 8.85 10.00
C SER A 303 1.45 8.07 8.69
N GLY A 304 1.25 6.76 8.72
CA GLY A 304 1.50 5.81 7.64
C GLY A 304 2.99 5.61 7.33
N GLU A 305 3.32 4.52 6.65
CA GLU A 305 4.70 4.09 6.36
C GLU A 305 5.53 5.09 5.52
N GLY A 306 4.86 5.99 4.79
CA GLY A 306 5.50 6.89 3.82
C GLY A 306 6.44 7.95 4.42
N THR A 307 7.10 8.73 3.56
CA THR A 307 8.09 9.74 3.95
C THR A 307 7.56 11.18 3.79
N LEU A 308 7.73 12.01 4.81
CA LEU A 308 7.67 13.47 4.73
C LEU A 308 9.09 14.05 4.80
N LEU A 309 9.60 14.58 3.69
CA LEU A 309 10.99 15.06 3.56
C LEU A 309 11.06 16.59 3.43
N LEU A 310 11.55 17.28 4.46
CA LEU A 310 11.67 18.74 4.47
C LEU A 310 13.00 19.19 3.86
N ARG A 311 12.94 19.85 2.70
CA ARG A 311 14.12 20.35 1.97
C ARG A 311 14.39 21.85 2.18
N ALA A 312 13.49 22.57 2.82
CA ALA A 312 13.59 24.00 3.10
C ALA A 312 13.47 24.30 4.60
N SER A 313 13.75 25.56 4.97
CA SER A 313 13.70 26.01 6.37
C SER A 313 12.31 25.80 6.99
N ASN A 314 12.29 25.38 8.26
CA ASN A 314 11.07 25.22 9.03
C ASN A 314 11.15 26.07 10.31
N SER A 315 10.21 27.00 10.46
CA SER A 315 10.12 27.96 11.57
C SER A 315 8.82 27.85 12.36
N THR A 316 8.13 26.71 12.25
CA THR A 316 6.87 26.48 12.96
C THR A 316 7.04 26.51 14.48
N SER A 317 6.00 26.91 15.19
CA SER A 317 5.98 26.97 16.66
C SER A 317 4.94 26.05 17.32
N GLY A 318 4.14 25.34 16.52
CA GLY A 318 3.28 24.25 16.96
C GLY A 318 4.02 22.92 16.99
N GLY A 319 3.54 22.00 17.83
CA GLY A 319 4.15 20.67 18.01
C GLY A 319 4.10 19.82 16.74
N THR A 320 5.13 18.99 16.55
CA THR A 320 5.15 17.95 15.52
C THR A 320 4.97 16.59 16.18
N ALA A 321 4.08 15.77 15.65
CA ALA A 321 3.84 14.40 16.09
C ALA A 321 4.07 13.43 14.92
N VAL A 322 4.76 12.33 15.18
CA VAL A 322 5.03 11.28 14.21
C VAL A 322 4.64 9.94 14.83
N SER A 323 3.73 9.24 14.18
CA SER A 323 3.30 7.91 14.61
C SER A 323 3.99 6.81 13.83
N ASP A 324 4.31 7.06 12.56
CA ASP A 324 4.85 6.05 11.66
C ASP A 324 5.58 6.63 10.42
N GLY A 325 6.32 5.77 9.74
CA GLY A 325 7.10 6.08 8.54
C GLY A 325 8.28 7.01 8.83
N ILE A 326 8.64 7.84 7.85
CA ILE A 326 9.83 8.70 7.93
C ILE A 326 9.44 10.19 7.99
N LEU A 327 9.95 10.91 8.99
CA LEU A 327 10.06 12.36 8.99
C LEU A 327 11.52 12.75 8.75
N GLY A 328 11.82 13.23 7.54
CA GLY A 328 13.17 13.51 7.08
C GLY A 328 13.47 15.00 6.90
N SER A 329 14.75 15.37 6.94
CA SER A 329 15.20 16.67 6.44
C SER A 329 16.62 16.65 5.87
N THR A 330 16.83 17.48 4.85
CA THR A 330 18.14 17.70 4.22
C THR A 330 18.69 19.11 4.42
N VAL A 331 18.09 19.91 5.31
CA VAL A 331 18.58 21.27 5.58
C VAL A 331 19.94 21.25 6.28
N THR A 332 20.72 22.31 6.06
CA THR A 332 22.10 22.44 6.58
C THR A 332 22.19 23.33 7.81
N GLU A 333 21.09 23.94 8.27
CA GLU A 333 21.09 24.76 9.48
C GLU A 333 19.71 24.84 10.14
N GLY A 334 19.70 25.26 11.41
CA GLY A 334 18.49 25.65 12.12
C GLY A 334 17.70 24.49 12.71
N THR A 335 16.37 24.55 12.53
CA THR A 335 15.38 23.73 13.25
C THR A 335 14.53 22.94 12.27
N PRO A 336 15.01 21.79 11.77
CA PRO A 336 14.36 21.06 10.67
C PRO A 336 12.87 20.78 10.88
N PHE A 337 12.48 20.49 12.12
CA PHE A 337 11.11 20.11 12.49
C PHE A 337 10.35 21.18 13.29
N GLY A 338 10.81 22.43 13.18
CA GLY A 338 10.26 23.57 13.90
C GLY A 338 10.85 23.73 15.31
N THR A 339 10.29 24.68 16.06
CA THR A 339 10.82 25.11 17.37
C THR A 339 10.12 24.46 18.56
N ALA A 340 8.97 23.82 18.35
CA ALA A 340 8.18 23.18 19.40
C ALA A 340 8.70 21.77 19.76
N GLY A 341 7.99 21.08 20.66
CA GLY A 341 8.30 19.68 20.98
C GLY A 341 8.05 18.74 19.79
N LEU A 342 8.84 17.66 19.73
CA LEU A 342 8.64 16.55 18.80
C LEU A 342 8.14 15.34 19.61
N VAL A 343 7.00 14.81 19.22
CA VAL A 343 6.37 13.64 19.84
C VAL A 343 6.43 12.46 18.88
N ILE A 344 6.88 11.31 19.37
CA ILE A 344 6.89 10.06 18.61
C ILE A 344 6.05 9.01 19.36
N THR A 345 5.11 8.38 18.66
CA THR A 345 4.11 7.46 19.25
C THR A 345 4.12 6.05 18.65
N GLY A 346 5.15 5.68 17.90
CA GLY A 346 5.31 4.39 17.24
C GLY A 346 6.74 4.17 16.72
N ASP A 347 6.92 3.26 15.76
CA ASP A 347 8.23 2.81 15.25
C ASP A 347 8.84 3.77 14.20
N ALA A 348 8.42 5.03 14.20
CA ALA A 348 8.81 6.02 13.21
C ALA A 348 10.32 6.34 13.18
N THR A 349 10.80 6.71 12.01
CA THR A 349 12.17 7.19 11.78
C THR A 349 12.21 8.69 11.60
N ILE A 350 13.03 9.35 12.43
CA ILE A 350 13.45 10.74 12.24
C ILE A 350 14.79 10.72 11.50
N SER A 351 14.83 11.24 10.27
CA SER A 351 16.02 11.20 9.42
C SER A 351 16.60 12.59 9.18
N LEU A 352 17.90 12.74 9.40
CA LEU A 352 18.65 13.97 9.13
C LEU A 352 19.88 13.66 8.29
N GLU A 353 19.87 14.11 7.04
CA GLU A 353 21.00 13.99 6.13
C GLU A 353 21.18 15.30 5.36
N PRO A 354 21.94 16.27 5.92
CA PRO A 354 22.14 17.56 5.28
C PRO A 354 22.81 17.40 3.91
N ASP A 355 22.14 17.93 2.88
CA ASP A 355 22.66 17.95 1.51
C ASP A 355 23.25 19.33 1.24
N ASP A 356 24.56 19.47 1.42
CA ASP A 356 25.28 20.72 1.16
C ASP A 356 26.14 20.60 -0.10
N SER A 357 25.95 21.56 -1.01
CA SER A 357 26.85 21.77 -2.14
C SER A 357 28.27 22.22 -1.73
N THR A 358 28.42 22.75 -0.50
CA THR A 358 29.67 23.27 0.07
C THR A 358 29.90 22.67 1.46
N PRO A 359 30.62 21.54 1.59
CA PRO A 359 30.78 20.82 2.85
C PRO A 359 31.23 21.70 4.03
N ALA A 360 30.49 21.69 5.14
CA ALA A 360 30.75 22.46 6.35
C ALA A 360 30.38 21.69 7.63
N ASP A 361 30.85 22.13 8.80
CA ASP A 361 30.38 21.55 10.07
C ASP A 361 28.91 21.95 10.33
N ILE A 362 28.02 20.96 10.37
CA ILE A 362 26.58 21.19 10.47
C ILE A 362 26.09 21.05 11.90
N THR A 363 25.22 21.97 12.33
CA THR A 363 24.46 21.86 13.59
C THR A 363 22.97 22.04 13.34
N LEU A 364 22.18 21.03 13.70
CA LEU A 364 20.72 21.02 13.61
C LEU A 364 20.12 20.84 15.00
N GLN A 365 18.92 21.37 15.22
CA GLN A 365 18.25 21.30 16.51
C GLN A 365 16.84 20.70 16.40
N ILE A 366 16.56 19.73 17.26
CA ILE A 366 15.23 19.11 17.42
C ILE A 366 14.67 19.57 18.77
N ALA A 367 13.44 20.06 18.76
CA ALA A 367 12.77 20.62 19.93
C ALA A 367 13.54 21.72 20.69
N PRO A 368 14.09 22.74 19.99
CA PRO A 368 14.96 23.74 20.60
C PRO A 368 14.25 24.81 21.43
N GLY A 369 12.92 24.94 21.32
CA GLY A 369 12.16 25.95 22.04
C GLY A 369 12.39 25.80 23.55
N GLY A 370 12.56 26.93 24.25
CA GLY A 370 12.70 26.91 25.70
C GLY A 370 11.54 26.14 26.32
N SER A 371 11.86 25.14 27.13
CA SER A 371 10.89 24.18 27.70
C SER A 371 10.24 23.18 26.72
N LYS A 372 10.95 22.79 25.66
CA LYS A 372 10.52 21.72 24.74
C LYS A 372 11.48 20.53 24.81
N THR A 373 10.91 19.36 24.51
CA THR A 373 11.50 18.04 24.72
C THR A 373 11.23 17.17 23.49
N LEU A 374 12.16 16.25 23.21
CA LEU A 374 11.89 15.09 22.39
C LEU A 374 11.21 14.03 23.26
N PHE A 375 9.95 13.71 22.94
CA PHE A 375 9.11 12.85 23.75
C PHE A 375 8.69 11.61 22.97
N MET A 376 8.88 10.44 23.57
CA MET A 376 8.57 9.16 22.97
C MET A 376 7.70 8.37 23.93
N SER A 377 6.55 7.92 23.45
CA SER A 377 5.52 7.30 24.30
C SER A 377 5.33 5.81 24.08
N ASN A 378 5.44 5.37 22.83
CA ASN A 378 5.36 3.99 22.37
C ASN A 378 6.35 3.81 21.21
N GLY A 379 6.57 2.56 20.79
CA GLY A 379 7.42 2.22 19.68
C GLY A 379 8.91 2.24 19.98
N SER A 380 9.68 1.71 19.03
CA SER A 380 11.13 1.78 18.94
C SER A 380 11.49 2.79 17.84
N ALA A 381 11.33 4.07 18.16
CA ALA A 381 11.68 5.13 17.23
C ALA A 381 13.16 5.10 16.85
N GLN A 382 13.47 5.47 15.61
CA GLN A 382 14.84 5.64 15.14
C GLN A 382 15.16 7.12 14.95
N LEU A 383 16.33 7.56 15.43
CA LEU A 383 16.93 8.84 15.01
C LEU A 383 18.12 8.52 14.12
N ALA A 384 17.91 8.58 12.81
CA ALA A 384 18.94 8.43 11.79
C ALA A 384 19.58 9.80 11.50
N PHE A 385 20.90 9.88 11.60
CA PHE A 385 21.63 11.13 11.34
C PHE A 385 22.94 10.82 10.63
N ALA A 386 23.05 11.28 9.40
CA ALA A 386 24.22 11.09 8.55
C ALA A 386 24.80 12.45 8.19
N ARG A 387 26.13 12.61 8.31
CA ARG A 387 26.77 13.87 7.88
C ARG A 387 26.78 14.07 6.37
N GLY A 388 26.45 13.04 5.58
CA GLY A 388 26.58 13.07 4.13
C GLY A 388 28.01 13.43 3.71
N ALA A 389 28.16 14.41 2.82
CA ALA A 389 29.46 14.92 2.39
C ALA A 389 30.14 15.86 3.42
N ASN A 390 29.44 16.28 4.47
CA ASN A 390 29.91 17.27 5.43
C ASN A 390 30.99 16.72 6.38
N PRO A 391 31.97 17.51 6.83
CA PRO A 391 32.97 17.08 7.81
C PRO A 391 32.37 16.55 9.12
N SER A 392 31.30 17.17 9.62
CA SER A 392 30.56 16.70 10.78
C SER A 392 29.08 17.11 10.78
N LEU A 393 28.27 16.36 11.52
CA LEU A 393 26.89 16.69 11.86
C LEU A 393 26.71 16.58 13.38
N THR A 394 26.21 17.64 13.99
CA THR A 394 25.77 17.68 15.38
C THR A 394 24.26 17.91 15.44
N VAL A 395 23.52 17.00 16.06
CA VAL A 395 22.09 17.12 16.32
C VAL A 395 21.88 17.44 17.80
N VAL A 396 21.30 18.60 18.10
CA VAL A 396 20.97 19.01 19.47
C VAL A 396 19.53 18.61 19.80
N LEU A 397 19.33 17.92 20.91
CA LEU A 397 18.04 17.33 21.31
C LEU A 397 17.47 18.03 22.54
N GLY A 398 16.39 18.80 22.36
CA GLY A 398 15.67 19.52 23.42
C GLY A 398 16.14 20.96 23.65
N GLY A 399 15.39 21.70 24.48
CA GLY A 399 15.59 23.13 24.73
C GLY A 399 15.73 23.56 26.20
N TYR A 400 15.63 22.63 27.15
CA TYR A 400 15.86 22.90 28.57
C TYR A 400 17.35 23.05 28.90
N THR A 401 17.68 24.08 29.69
CA THR A 401 19.02 24.31 30.26
C THR A 401 18.97 24.66 31.76
N ASP A 402 17.85 24.33 32.41
CA ASP A 402 17.52 24.74 33.78
C ASP A 402 18.07 23.81 34.88
N GLY A 403 18.78 22.75 34.50
CA GLY A 403 19.29 21.73 35.41
C GLY A 403 18.26 20.74 35.96
N THR A 404 16.98 20.87 35.60
CA THR A 404 15.86 20.16 36.25
C THR A 404 15.04 19.32 35.29
N ASN A 405 14.63 19.88 34.15
CA ASN A 405 13.67 19.24 33.24
C ASN A 405 14.37 18.46 32.12
N ALA A 406 13.95 17.21 31.89
CA ALA A 406 14.58 16.35 30.89
C ALA A 406 14.30 16.81 29.44
N ASN A 407 15.35 16.84 28.62
CA ASN A 407 15.27 17.17 27.19
C ASN A 407 14.89 15.98 26.30
N LEU A 408 15.14 14.77 26.79
CA LEU A 408 14.79 13.51 26.14
C LEU A 408 13.98 12.69 27.13
N ILE A 409 12.74 12.37 26.78
CA ILE A 409 11.85 11.54 27.58
C ILE A 409 11.44 10.33 26.74
N ILE A 410 11.76 9.15 27.26
CA ILE A 410 11.35 7.86 26.70
C ILE A 410 10.50 7.19 27.78
N THR A 411 9.19 7.12 27.59
CA THR A 411 8.31 6.40 28.53
C THR A 411 8.24 4.94 28.15
N HIS A 412 8.42 4.06 29.12
CA HIS A 412 8.28 2.63 28.91
C HIS A 412 6.82 2.29 28.51
N PRO A 413 6.58 1.48 27.45
CA PRO A 413 7.52 0.54 26.82
C PRO A 413 8.39 1.07 25.67
N ALA A 414 8.34 2.36 25.32
CA ALA A 414 9.08 2.91 24.18
C ALA A 414 10.60 2.75 24.24
N ALA A 415 11.26 2.86 23.09
CA ALA A 415 12.71 2.87 22.92
C ALA A 415 13.15 3.88 21.85
N LEU A 416 14.41 4.33 21.93
CA LEU A 416 15.10 5.12 20.92
C LEU A 416 16.32 4.36 20.41
N VAL A 417 16.44 4.23 19.10
CA VAL A 417 17.64 3.74 18.43
C VAL A 417 18.31 4.89 17.67
N LEU A 418 19.52 5.25 18.07
CA LEU A 418 20.36 6.17 17.32
C LEU A 418 21.02 5.44 16.15
N ALA A 419 20.95 5.99 14.94
CA ALA A 419 21.53 5.40 13.73
C ALA A 419 22.44 6.42 13.02
N PRO A 420 23.69 6.58 13.47
CA PRO A 420 24.69 7.39 12.77
C PRO A 420 25.01 6.80 11.39
N GLY A 421 25.12 7.64 10.37
CA GLY A 421 25.38 7.21 8.99
C GLY A 421 26.71 6.44 8.81
N LEU A 422 27.74 6.79 9.59
CA LEU A 422 29.01 6.07 9.63
C LEU A 422 29.04 4.91 10.63
N GLY A 423 27.89 4.57 11.23
CA GLY A 423 27.80 3.54 12.25
C GLY A 423 28.54 3.93 13.53
N TRP A 424 28.92 2.92 14.32
CA TRP A 424 29.59 3.15 15.60
C TRP A 424 30.87 4.00 15.53
N PRO A 425 31.73 3.90 14.50
CA PRO A 425 32.92 4.76 14.39
C PRO A 425 32.62 6.27 14.29
N GLY A 426 31.47 6.65 13.73
CA GLY A 426 31.05 8.04 13.61
C GLY A 426 30.43 8.63 14.89
N LEU A 427 29.83 7.77 15.72
CA LEU A 427 29.10 8.19 16.92
C LEU A 427 30.00 8.94 17.90
N GLY A 428 29.61 10.17 18.24
CA GLY A 428 30.33 11.00 19.19
C GLY A 428 31.65 11.56 18.63
N SER A 429 31.95 11.34 17.35
CA SER A 429 33.15 11.87 16.69
C SER A 429 32.76 12.88 15.61
N THR A 430 32.40 12.41 14.42
CA THR A 430 31.93 13.23 13.29
C THR A 430 30.41 13.31 13.21
N GLU A 431 29.69 12.41 13.88
CA GLU A 431 28.23 12.38 13.93
C GLU A 431 27.81 12.35 15.40
N ARG A 432 27.26 13.45 15.90
CA ARG A 432 27.01 13.66 17.32
C ARG A 432 25.53 13.93 17.57
N ALA A 433 24.99 13.30 18.60
CA ALA A 433 23.70 13.66 19.18
C ALA A 433 23.96 14.20 20.60
N ILE A 434 23.65 15.47 20.83
CA ILE A 434 23.97 16.21 22.07
C ILE A 434 22.67 16.67 22.72
N VAL A 435 22.61 16.53 24.05
CA VAL A 435 21.54 17.06 24.89
C VAL A 435 22.07 18.29 25.64
N PRO A 436 21.44 19.47 25.53
CA PRO A 436 21.93 20.68 26.17
C PRO A 436 21.61 20.69 27.68
N GLY A 437 22.22 21.64 28.39
CA GLY A 437 21.95 21.87 29.81
C GLY A 437 22.89 21.10 30.75
N SER A 438 22.39 20.78 31.94
CA SER A 438 23.14 20.07 32.98
C SER A 438 22.20 19.20 33.83
N ASN A 439 22.74 18.33 34.68
CA ASN A 439 21.98 17.58 35.70
C ASN A 439 20.72 16.90 35.13
N GLY A 440 19.53 17.30 35.58
CA GLY A 440 18.24 16.72 35.15
C GLY A 440 17.89 16.94 33.68
N ASN A 441 18.58 17.85 32.99
CA ASN A 441 18.43 18.02 31.54
C ASN A 441 19.05 16.84 30.76
N LEU A 442 20.14 16.27 31.29
CA LEU A 442 20.96 15.28 30.60
C LEU A 442 20.39 13.86 30.77
N PRO A 443 20.67 12.95 29.81
CA PRO A 443 20.34 11.54 29.95
C PRO A 443 20.95 10.96 31.24
N GLN A 444 20.09 10.35 32.06
CA GLN A 444 20.53 9.75 33.31
C GLN A 444 21.35 8.48 33.02
N GLN A 445 22.45 8.32 33.74
CA GLN A 445 23.35 7.19 33.60
C GLN A 445 23.41 6.35 34.87
N SER A 446 23.44 5.03 34.72
CA SER A 446 23.67 4.06 35.79
C SER A 446 24.74 3.08 35.34
N LEU A 447 25.72 2.80 36.20
CA LEU A 447 26.83 1.90 35.89
C LEU A 447 27.54 2.23 34.56
N GLY A 448 27.64 3.50 34.18
CA GLY A 448 28.30 3.93 32.93
C GLY A 448 27.49 3.69 31.65
N MET A 449 26.18 3.46 31.77
CA MET A 449 25.25 3.33 30.66
C MET A 449 24.05 4.25 30.84
N VAL A 450 23.48 4.73 29.73
CA VAL A 450 22.11 5.25 29.72
C VAL A 450 21.10 4.10 29.80
N SER A 451 19.80 4.42 29.85
CA SER A 451 18.73 3.41 29.86
C SER A 451 18.89 2.37 28.74
N PRO A 452 18.60 1.08 28.96
CA PRO A 452 18.58 0.06 27.91
C PRO A 452 17.47 0.30 26.86
N ALA A 453 16.55 1.22 27.12
CA ALA A 453 15.61 1.74 26.13
C ALA A 453 16.25 2.65 25.07
N LEU A 454 17.54 3.00 25.24
CA LEU A 454 18.26 3.93 24.37
C LEU A 454 19.53 3.25 23.84
N LEU A 455 19.49 2.84 22.57
CA LEU A 455 20.52 2.05 21.90
C LEU A 455 21.12 2.80 20.70
N VAL A 456 22.23 2.29 20.17
CA VAL A 456 22.76 2.69 18.86
C VAL A 456 22.82 1.51 17.92
N GLN A 457 22.46 1.75 16.66
CA GLN A 457 22.63 0.83 15.54
C GLN A 457 23.91 1.12 14.75
N ASN A 458 24.60 0.06 14.36
CA ASN A 458 25.72 0.13 13.44
C ASN A 458 25.23 0.14 11.99
N ASN A 459 26.02 0.70 11.07
CA ASN A 459 25.70 0.70 9.63
C ASN A 459 26.18 -0.58 8.90
N ASP A 460 26.33 -1.69 9.63
CA ASP A 460 26.65 -2.97 9.03
C ASP A 460 25.40 -3.65 8.45
N THR A 461 25.60 -4.73 7.68
CA THR A 461 24.49 -5.43 7.01
C THR A 461 23.48 -6.05 7.98
N ASN A 462 23.86 -6.26 9.23
CA ASN A 462 23.00 -6.86 10.25
C ASN A 462 22.29 -5.79 11.10
N GLY A 463 22.68 -4.51 10.97
CA GLY A 463 22.23 -3.44 11.84
C GLY A 463 22.58 -3.70 13.30
N SER A 464 23.81 -4.13 13.60
CA SER A 464 24.23 -4.52 14.96
C SER A 464 23.91 -3.44 15.99
N LEU A 465 23.40 -3.82 17.17
CA LEU A 465 22.97 -2.90 18.21
C LEU A 465 23.98 -2.84 19.36
N ALA A 466 24.08 -1.69 20.02
CA ALA A 466 24.89 -1.50 21.20
C ALA A 466 24.26 -0.62 22.28
N PHE A 467 24.64 -0.88 23.53
CA PHE A 467 24.35 0.00 24.64
C PHE A 467 25.18 1.28 24.56
N MET A 468 24.62 2.37 25.09
CA MET A 468 25.25 3.68 25.05
C MET A 468 25.58 4.24 26.43
N ARG A 469 26.47 5.22 26.42
CA ARG A 469 26.73 6.17 27.51
C ARG A 469 26.56 7.59 26.98
N TYR A 470 26.56 8.57 27.88
CA TYR A 470 26.50 9.98 27.53
C TYR A 470 27.75 10.72 28.01
N ASP A 471 28.36 11.49 27.11
CA ASP A 471 29.50 12.36 27.33
C ASP A 471 29.07 13.81 27.14
N GLU A 472 29.33 14.68 28.11
CA GLU A 472 28.86 16.08 28.04
C GLU A 472 29.53 16.90 26.93
N THR A 473 30.70 16.48 26.45
CA THR A 473 31.42 17.18 25.37
C THR A 473 31.02 16.68 23.99
N ASN A 474 30.93 15.36 23.84
CA ASN A 474 30.77 14.71 22.53
C ASN A 474 29.38 14.11 22.30
N GLY A 475 28.52 14.11 23.31
CA GLY A 475 27.17 13.54 23.25
C GLY A 475 27.14 12.04 23.52
N PHE A 476 26.23 11.33 22.86
CA PHE A 476 26.15 9.87 22.98
C PHE A 476 27.40 9.16 22.42
N ALA A 477 27.81 8.08 23.08
CA ALA A 477 28.92 7.22 22.67
C ALA A 477 28.64 5.77 23.09
N LEU A 478 29.41 4.81 22.56
CA LEU A 478 29.32 3.41 22.99
C LEU A 478 29.61 3.27 24.49
N ALA A 479 28.81 2.45 25.17
CA ALA A 479 29.11 2.02 26.53
C ALA A 479 30.30 1.06 26.55
N GLU A 480 31.12 1.15 27.60
CA GLU A 480 32.23 0.21 27.80
C GLU A 480 31.72 -1.10 28.41
N LEU A 481 31.86 -2.20 27.68
CA LEU A 481 31.51 -3.55 28.14
C LEU A 481 32.76 -4.38 28.44
N THR A 482 32.66 -5.28 29.41
CA THR A 482 33.68 -6.30 29.68
C THR A 482 33.48 -7.49 28.74
N SER A 483 34.47 -7.71 27.87
CA SER A 483 34.45 -8.83 26.92
C SER A 483 34.73 -10.18 27.58
N SER A 484 33.98 -11.19 27.17
CA SER A 484 34.18 -12.61 27.49
C SER A 484 35.57 -13.17 27.16
N ARG A 485 36.32 -12.50 26.27
CA ARG A 485 37.73 -12.85 25.96
C ARG A 485 38.67 -12.61 27.15
N HIS A 486 38.24 -11.77 28.10
CA HIS A 486 39.05 -11.35 29.24
C HIS A 486 38.45 -11.74 30.60
N LEU A 487 37.12 -11.92 30.67
CA LEU A 487 36.42 -12.32 31.89
C LEU A 487 35.41 -13.43 31.56
N PRO A 488 35.55 -14.65 32.07
CA PRO A 488 34.55 -15.70 31.89
C PRO A 488 33.24 -15.35 32.61
N ILE A 489 32.12 -15.87 32.10
CA ILE A 489 30.77 -15.50 32.56
C ILE A 489 30.51 -15.87 34.03
N ASP A 490 31.17 -16.90 34.56
CA ASP A 490 31.04 -17.30 35.97
C ASP A 490 31.65 -16.31 36.97
N GLN A 491 32.43 -15.34 36.47
CA GLN A 491 32.97 -14.23 37.25
C GLN A 491 32.21 -12.92 37.01
N SER A 492 31.15 -12.92 36.18
CA SER A 492 30.31 -11.75 36.01
C SER A 492 29.49 -11.46 37.28
N THR A 493 29.21 -10.19 37.53
CA THR A 493 28.44 -9.75 38.69
C THR A 493 27.31 -8.83 38.25
N ALA A 494 26.38 -8.51 39.15
CA ALA A 494 25.31 -7.52 38.91
C ALA A 494 25.81 -6.10 38.55
N LYS A 495 27.13 -5.84 38.59
CA LYS A 495 27.76 -4.59 38.13
C LYS A 495 28.46 -4.73 36.77
N THR A 496 28.62 -5.94 36.27
CA THR A 496 29.34 -6.24 35.03
C THR A 496 28.43 -6.01 33.83
N ARG A 497 28.78 -5.06 32.97
CA ARG A 497 28.18 -4.91 31.63
C ARG A 497 28.93 -5.86 30.71
N TYR A 498 28.29 -6.92 30.24
CA TYR A 498 29.00 -8.08 29.70
C TYR A 498 28.78 -8.24 28.20
N ALA A 499 29.88 -8.38 27.45
CA ALA A 499 29.86 -8.68 26.03
C ALA A 499 30.33 -10.13 25.78
N VAL A 500 29.46 -10.94 25.19
CA VAL A 500 29.74 -12.31 24.77
C VAL A 500 30.28 -12.26 23.35
N ASP A 501 31.61 -12.22 23.26
CA ASP A 501 32.40 -12.18 22.01
C ASP A 501 33.12 -13.51 21.75
N THR A 502 32.94 -14.48 22.64
CA THR A 502 33.34 -15.89 22.52
C THR A 502 32.29 -16.75 23.23
N PRO A 503 32.09 -18.03 22.84
CA PRO A 503 31.09 -18.89 23.49
C PRO A 503 31.31 -18.99 24.99
N GLN A 504 30.24 -18.91 25.76
CA GLN A 504 30.26 -19.01 27.22
C GLN A 504 29.40 -20.17 27.72
N VAL A 505 29.81 -20.77 28.84
CA VAL A 505 29.10 -21.85 29.51
C VAL A 505 28.90 -21.47 30.98
N ILE A 506 27.65 -21.40 31.44
CA ILE A 506 27.36 -21.21 32.86
C ILE A 506 27.57 -22.56 33.57
N PRO A 507 28.40 -22.63 34.63
CA PRO A 507 28.67 -23.89 35.32
C PRO A 507 27.40 -24.57 35.85
N ALA A 508 27.44 -25.89 35.96
CA ALA A 508 26.26 -26.66 36.30
C ALA A 508 25.65 -26.26 37.66
N GLY A 509 24.34 -26.00 37.70
CA GLY A 509 23.63 -25.69 38.94
C GLY A 509 23.90 -24.29 39.53
N THR A 510 24.50 -23.36 38.79
CA THR A 510 24.88 -22.04 39.32
C THR A 510 23.98 -20.90 38.85
N THR A 511 24.01 -19.81 39.61
CA THR A 511 23.44 -18.52 39.24
C THR A 511 24.57 -17.53 39.01
N VAL A 512 24.55 -16.86 37.87
CA VAL A 512 25.47 -15.77 37.51
C VAL A 512 24.67 -14.50 37.25
N SER A 513 25.29 -13.33 37.37
CA SER A 513 24.60 -12.06 37.19
C SER A 513 25.38 -11.12 36.27
N ALA A 514 24.67 -10.28 35.53
CA ALA A 514 25.22 -9.19 34.73
C ALA A 514 24.33 -7.94 34.88
N ALA A 515 24.91 -6.74 34.81
CA ALA A 515 24.16 -5.49 34.79
C ALA A 515 23.36 -5.32 33.48
N ALA A 516 23.98 -5.72 32.37
CA ALA A 516 23.42 -5.76 31.02
C ALA A 516 24.23 -6.77 30.20
N MET A 517 23.64 -7.32 29.15
CA MET A 517 24.31 -8.32 28.32
C MET A 517 24.17 -8.02 26.82
N MET A 518 25.27 -8.18 26.09
CA MET A 518 25.31 -8.12 24.63
C MET A 518 25.92 -9.42 24.10
N VAL A 519 25.23 -10.12 23.19
CA VAL A 519 25.69 -11.38 22.61
C VAL A 519 25.96 -11.18 21.11
N ASN A 520 27.23 -11.25 20.72
CA ASN A 520 27.71 -10.83 19.39
C ASN A 520 28.03 -12.03 18.50
N GLY A 521 27.01 -12.62 17.85
CA GLY A 521 27.18 -13.79 16.98
C GLY A 521 27.54 -15.08 17.73
N GLU A 522 27.51 -15.05 19.06
CA GLU A 522 28.02 -16.10 19.94
C GLU A 522 26.90 -16.73 20.78
N SER A 523 27.27 -17.65 21.68
CA SER A 523 26.32 -18.36 22.54
C SER A 523 26.64 -18.29 24.03
N VAL A 524 25.60 -18.23 24.84
CA VAL A 524 25.64 -18.53 26.28
C VAL A 524 24.87 -19.82 26.50
N SER A 525 25.53 -20.85 27.04
CA SER A 525 24.98 -22.20 27.17
C SER A 525 25.04 -22.74 28.60
N SER A 526 24.25 -23.78 28.88
CA SER A 526 24.23 -24.46 30.18
C SER A 526 25.33 -25.53 30.29
N GLY A 527 26.03 -25.56 31.44
CA GLY A 527 26.90 -26.65 31.84
C GLY A 527 26.17 -27.89 32.38
N GLY A 528 24.82 -27.87 32.41
CA GLY A 528 23.97 -28.93 32.95
C GLY A 528 23.30 -28.56 34.28
N GLY A 529 22.28 -29.32 34.69
CA GLY A 529 21.44 -28.94 35.84
C GLY A 529 20.67 -27.64 35.61
N THR A 530 20.19 -27.00 36.67
CA THR A 530 19.51 -25.69 36.58
C THR A 530 20.52 -24.56 36.62
N THR A 531 20.73 -23.87 35.50
CA THR A 531 21.61 -22.70 35.40
C THR A 531 20.80 -21.42 35.21
N THR A 532 21.07 -20.40 36.01
CA THR A 532 20.35 -19.11 35.96
C THR A 532 21.29 -17.97 35.59
N LEU A 533 20.87 -17.11 34.67
CA LEU A 533 21.50 -15.82 34.38
C LEU A 533 20.57 -14.69 34.79
N GLN A 534 20.99 -13.90 35.76
CA GLN A 534 20.28 -12.69 36.20
C GLN A 534 20.79 -11.47 35.45
N VAL A 535 19.89 -10.70 34.84
CA VAL A 535 20.27 -9.48 34.10
C VAL A 535 19.54 -8.26 34.66
N GLY A 536 20.32 -7.22 34.97
CA GLY A 536 19.84 -5.96 35.51
C GLY A 536 19.59 -5.98 37.02
N SER A 537 18.75 -5.07 37.52
CA SER A 537 18.57 -4.90 38.98
C SER A 537 17.57 -5.85 39.62
N LEU A 538 16.71 -6.49 38.82
CA LEU A 538 15.63 -7.37 39.28
C LEU A 538 14.52 -6.67 40.10
N GLU A 539 14.48 -5.33 40.07
CA GLU A 539 13.62 -4.48 40.91
C GLU A 539 12.50 -3.80 40.12
N THR A 540 11.35 -3.60 40.76
CA THR A 540 10.22 -2.85 40.19
C THR A 540 10.60 -1.43 39.78
N GLY A 541 10.11 -0.99 38.62
CA GLY A 541 10.36 0.36 38.09
C GLY A 541 11.78 0.55 37.54
N ARG A 542 12.55 -0.53 37.39
CA ARG A 542 13.86 -0.54 36.73
C ARG A 542 13.79 -1.29 35.40
N PHE A 543 14.81 -1.08 34.58
CA PHE A 543 14.92 -1.69 33.25
C PHE A 543 16.17 -2.56 33.15
N SER A 544 15.99 -3.78 32.68
CA SER A 544 17.05 -4.71 32.29
C SER A 544 17.21 -4.72 30.77
N GLY A 545 18.43 -4.96 30.28
CA GLY A 545 18.71 -4.95 28.85
C GLY A 545 19.53 -6.17 28.41
N VAL A 546 19.05 -6.86 27.38
CA VAL A 546 19.82 -7.86 26.63
C VAL A 546 19.78 -7.52 25.14
N ILE A 547 20.95 -7.49 24.51
CA ILE A 547 21.10 -7.32 23.07
C ILE A 547 21.59 -8.63 22.48
N LEU A 548 20.92 -9.11 21.43
CA LEU A 548 21.32 -10.24 20.61
C LEU A 548 21.65 -9.72 19.22
N ASN A 549 22.92 -9.78 18.84
CA ASN A 549 23.40 -9.45 17.51
C ASN A 549 23.70 -10.75 16.78
N SER A 550 22.66 -11.42 16.29
CA SER A 550 22.68 -12.83 15.86
C SER A 550 23.15 -13.80 16.95
N GLY A 551 22.76 -13.54 18.20
CA GLY A 551 23.21 -14.26 19.39
C GLY A 551 22.25 -15.35 19.88
N VAL A 552 22.77 -16.30 20.67
CA VAL A 552 21.98 -17.40 21.26
C VAL A 552 22.14 -17.47 22.78
N VAL A 553 21.02 -17.60 23.50
CA VAL A 553 20.99 -17.86 24.94
C VAL A 553 20.23 -19.15 25.23
N ASP A 554 20.96 -20.19 25.61
CA ASP A 554 20.48 -21.56 25.79
C ASP A 554 20.89 -22.09 27.19
N ILE A 555 20.25 -21.52 28.21
CA ILE A 555 20.43 -21.85 29.62
C ILE A 555 19.08 -22.25 30.22
N SER A 556 19.03 -22.66 31.49
CA SER A 556 17.75 -23.01 32.11
C SER A 556 16.85 -21.79 32.30
N VAL A 557 17.35 -20.74 32.98
CA VAL A 557 16.54 -19.55 33.34
C VAL A 557 17.27 -18.26 32.99
N LEU A 558 16.62 -17.40 32.22
CA LEU A 558 16.99 -16.00 32.05
C LEU A 558 16.10 -15.15 32.96
N ASP A 559 16.68 -14.59 34.01
CA ASP A 559 15.93 -13.95 35.11
C ASP A 559 16.11 -12.42 35.11
N PHE A 560 14.98 -11.73 35.01
CA PHE A 560 14.85 -10.28 35.10
C PHE A 560 14.10 -9.85 36.38
N GLY A 561 13.63 -10.79 37.20
CA GLY A 561 12.90 -10.53 38.43
C GLY A 561 11.70 -9.60 38.26
N LEU A 562 11.62 -8.57 39.11
CA LEU A 562 10.51 -7.60 39.14
C LEU A 562 10.68 -6.43 38.14
N ALA A 563 11.79 -6.41 37.39
CA ALA A 563 12.07 -5.34 36.43
C ALA A 563 11.20 -5.48 35.18
N SER A 564 11.15 -4.40 34.38
CA SER A 564 10.81 -4.52 32.95
C SER A 564 12.08 -4.82 32.15
N ALA A 565 11.95 -5.46 30.99
CA ALA A 565 13.09 -5.87 30.19
C ALA A 565 12.98 -5.43 28.73
N TYR A 566 14.10 -4.97 28.18
CA TYR A 566 14.29 -4.76 26.74
C TYR A 566 15.12 -5.92 26.18
N LEU A 567 14.56 -6.63 25.21
CA LEU A 567 15.26 -7.60 24.37
C LEU A 567 15.45 -7.00 22.98
N ALA A 568 16.67 -6.58 22.69
CA ALA A 568 17.00 -6.04 21.38
C ALA A 568 17.58 -7.13 20.49
N ALA A 569 17.11 -7.22 19.25
CA ALA A 569 17.62 -8.19 18.29
C ALA A 569 18.04 -7.50 16.99
N SER A 570 19.19 -7.91 16.46
CA SER A 570 19.69 -7.50 15.15
C SER A 570 20.23 -8.69 14.38
N GLY A 571 20.32 -8.55 13.05
CA GLY A 571 20.67 -9.63 12.15
C GLY A 571 19.61 -10.73 12.04
N PRO A 572 19.89 -11.77 11.23
CA PRO A 572 18.87 -12.70 10.76
C PRO A 572 18.46 -13.80 11.75
N SER A 573 19.24 -14.10 12.79
CA SER A 573 19.01 -15.27 13.65
C SER A 573 19.38 -15.01 15.11
N ASN A 574 18.39 -14.71 15.95
CA ASN A 574 18.56 -14.60 17.40
C ASN A 574 17.65 -15.61 18.10
N ARG A 575 18.16 -16.31 19.11
CA ARG A 575 17.38 -17.35 19.80
C ARG A 575 17.56 -17.33 21.31
N ILE A 576 16.45 -17.44 22.02
CA ILE A 576 16.42 -17.73 23.46
C ILE A 576 15.64 -19.03 23.65
N SER A 577 16.34 -20.08 24.11
CA SER A 577 15.74 -21.37 24.48
C SER A 577 15.40 -21.47 25.96
N SER A 578 15.82 -20.47 26.74
CA SER A 578 15.69 -20.44 28.19
C SER A 578 14.27 -20.11 28.60
N SER A 579 13.82 -20.57 29.79
CA SER A 579 12.62 -19.99 30.39
C SER A 579 12.95 -18.57 30.87
N ILE A 580 12.12 -17.60 30.51
CA ILE A 580 12.27 -16.21 30.94
C ILE A 580 11.44 -15.99 32.20
N GLN A 581 12.09 -15.52 33.26
CA GLN A 581 11.44 -15.05 34.48
C GLN A 581 11.39 -13.53 34.47
N LEU A 582 10.18 -12.97 34.38
CA LEU A 582 9.95 -11.53 34.29
C LEU A 582 8.56 -11.20 34.82
N GLU A 583 8.48 -10.30 35.81
CA GLU A 583 7.18 -9.81 36.28
C GLU A 583 6.70 -8.52 35.61
N GLY A 584 7.64 -7.66 35.18
CA GLY A 584 7.37 -6.44 34.44
C GLY A 584 7.03 -6.67 32.98
N ILE A 585 7.08 -5.60 32.18
CA ILE A 585 6.77 -5.66 30.75
C ILE A 585 8.02 -6.09 29.98
N LEU A 586 7.83 -6.97 28.99
CA LEU A 586 8.84 -7.34 28.01
C LEU A 586 8.68 -6.48 26.75
N THR A 587 9.69 -5.70 26.37
CA THR A 587 9.72 -5.00 25.08
C THR A 587 10.76 -5.64 24.17
N LYS A 588 10.32 -6.19 23.03
CA LYS A 588 11.20 -6.58 21.92
C LYS A 588 11.45 -5.36 21.02
N ILE A 589 12.71 -5.03 20.80
CA ILE A 589 13.13 -3.93 19.91
C ILE A 589 14.17 -4.37 18.88
N GLY A 590 14.48 -3.49 17.93
CA GLY A 590 15.45 -3.74 16.85
C GLY A 590 14.87 -4.54 15.69
N THR A 591 15.41 -4.35 14.49
CA THR A 591 14.87 -4.88 13.23
C THR A 591 15.05 -6.39 13.04
N GLY A 592 15.87 -7.04 13.87
CA GLY A 592 16.15 -8.47 13.77
C GLY A 592 15.00 -9.36 14.21
N THR A 593 15.10 -10.65 13.84
CA THR A 593 14.20 -11.72 14.29
C THR A 593 14.70 -12.31 15.61
N LEU A 594 13.80 -12.50 16.59
CA LEU A 594 14.04 -13.19 17.86
C LEU A 594 13.13 -14.40 18.00
N ASP A 595 13.70 -15.60 18.11
CA ASP A 595 12.99 -16.84 18.37
C ASP A 595 12.98 -17.16 19.88
N LEU A 596 11.78 -17.25 20.46
CA LEU A 596 11.56 -17.80 21.80
C LEU A 596 11.08 -19.25 21.66
N THR A 597 11.95 -20.19 22.00
CA THR A 597 11.69 -21.63 21.89
C THR A 597 11.48 -22.31 23.24
N GLY A 598 11.81 -21.62 24.34
CA GLY A 598 11.56 -22.07 25.70
C GLY A 598 10.07 -21.99 26.09
N SER A 599 9.74 -22.59 27.25
CA SER A 599 8.43 -22.37 27.88
C SER A 599 8.48 -21.14 28.79
N ASN A 600 7.60 -20.17 28.54
CA ASN A 600 7.63 -18.86 29.19
C ASN A 600 6.28 -18.55 29.85
N THR A 601 6.32 -17.93 31.02
CA THR A 601 5.13 -17.45 31.73
C THR A 601 5.40 -16.04 32.22
N PHE A 602 4.80 -15.06 31.55
CA PHE A 602 4.92 -13.65 31.88
C PHE A 602 3.72 -13.22 32.72
N SER A 603 3.96 -12.50 33.81
CA SER A 603 2.89 -11.81 34.53
C SER A 603 2.62 -10.39 34.01
N GLY A 604 3.62 -9.77 33.36
CA GLY A 604 3.46 -8.50 32.65
C GLY A 604 3.20 -8.70 31.16
N SER A 605 2.86 -7.61 30.48
CA SER A 605 2.57 -7.63 29.04
C SER A 605 3.83 -7.81 28.19
N ILE A 606 3.62 -8.21 26.94
CA ILE A 606 4.67 -8.24 25.90
C ILE A 606 4.36 -7.14 24.88
N ARG A 607 5.39 -6.39 24.49
CA ARG A 607 5.35 -5.40 23.41
C ARG A 607 6.37 -5.79 22.34
N VAL A 608 5.95 -5.83 21.09
CA VAL A 608 6.85 -5.99 19.93
C VAL A 608 6.93 -4.66 19.20
N SER A 609 8.08 -4.01 19.28
CA SER A 609 8.37 -2.67 18.71
C SER A 609 9.62 -2.70 17.83
N GLY A 610 9.47 -3.28 16.65
CA GLY A 610 10.50 -3.46 15.64
C GLY A 610 10.83 -4.93 15.37
N GLY A 611 10.98 -5.22 14.07
CA GLY A 611 11.39 -6.54 13.59
C GLY A 611 10.37 -7.63 13.92
N ARG A 612 10.87 -8.84 14.18
CA ARG A 612 10.02 -10.02 14.38
C ARG A 612 10.31 -10.71 15.71
N LEU A 613 9.24 -11.00 16.46
CA LEU A 613 9.27 -11.94 17.59
C LEU A 613 8.60 -13.24 17.14
N ASN A 614 9.28 -14.37 17.22
CA ASN A 614 8.71 -15.68 16.94
C ASN A 614 8.52 -16.45 18.25
N LEU A 615 7.32 -17.00 18.43
CA LEU A 615 7.00 -17.93 19.50
C LEU A 615 6.97 -19.35 18.89
N ASP A 616 7.93 -20.19 19.27
CA ASP A 616 8.00 -21.61 18.86
C ASP A 616 8.11 -22.54 20.07
N GLY A 617 7.54 -22.09 21.18
CA GLY A 617 7.30 -22.85 22.40
C GLY A 617 5.99 -22.38 23.06
N VAL A 618 5.73 -22.84 24.29
CA VAL A 618 4.55 -22.40 25.05
C VAL A 618 4.85 -21.08 25.73
N THR A 619 4.09 -20.04 25.40
CA THR A 619 4.25 -18.69 25.96
C THR A 619 2.93 -18.22 26.53
N GLN A 620 2.86 -18.04 27.84
CA GLN A 620 1.70 -17.49 28.54
C GLN A 620 1.94 -16.03 28.92
N PHE A 621 0.94 -15.17 28.68
CA PHE A 621 1.01 -13.74 28.96
C PHE A 621 -0.40 -13.14 29.15
N PRO A 622 -0.54 -12.02 29.88
CA PRO A 622 -1.83 -11.33 30.03
C PRO A 622 -2.27 -10.58 28.76
N ILE A 623 -1.33 -10.02 28.00
CA ILE A 623 -1.56 -9.38 26.69
C ILE A 623 -0.24 -9.25 25.93
N LEU A 624 -0.30 -9.42 24.60
CA LEU A 624 0.79 -9.12 23.67
C LEU A 624 0.30 -8.10 22.65
N GLU A 625 1.01 -6.98 22.53
CA GLU A 625 0.70 -5.92 21.57
C GLU A 625 1.82 -5.77 20.54
N VAL A 626 1.47 -5.77 19.25
CA VAL A 626 2.41 -5.62 18.12
C VAL A 626 2.29 -4.20 17.58
N GLU A 627 3.38 -3.42 17.50
CA GLU A 627 3.31 -2.05 16.96
C GLU A 627 3.18 -2.08 15.43
N ALA A 628 3.08 -0.90 14.81
CA ALA A 628 3.23 -0.74 13.36
C ALA A 628 4.56 -1.35 12.87
N ASP A 629 4.55 -1.89 11.65
CA ASP A 629 5.71 -2.53 11.00
C ASP A 629 6.40 -3.66 11.77
N SER A 630 5.78 -4.12 12.85
CA SER A 630 6.28 -5.20 13.70
C SER A 630 5.54 -6.50 13.41
N THR A 631 6.23 -7.62 13.61
CA THR A 631 5.67 -8.95 13.36
C THR A 631 5.74 -9.84 14.61
N ILE A 632 4.60 -10.43 14.97
CA ILE A 632 4.55 -11.62 15.81
C ILE A 632 4.40 -12.86 14.93
N GLY A 633 5.32 -13.81 15.06
CA GLY A 633 5.25 -15.13 14.42
C GLY A 633 4.89 -16.20 15.44
N VAL A 634 4.08 -17.18 15.04
CA VAL A 634 3.80 -18.37 15.85
C VAL A 634 4.11 -19.61 15.03
N GLY A 635 5.21 -20.26 15.40
CA GLY A 635 5.76 -21.44 14.73
C GLY A 635 4.95 -22.71 15.00
N PRO A 636 5.34 -23.85 14.40
CA PRO A 636 4.59 -25.10 14.48
C PRO A 636 4.50 -25.68 15.91
N ASN A 637 5.45 -25.36 16.78
CA ASN A 637 5.41 -25.74 18.20
C ASN A 637 4.91 -24.59 19.10
N GLY A 638 4.62 -23.43 18.50
CA GLY A 638 4.23 -22.22 19.19
C GLY A 638 2.80 -22.28 19.72
N VAL A 639 2.65 -22.01 21.01
CA VAL A 639 1.35 -21.84 21.67
C VAL A 639 1.35 -20.53 22.43
N ALA A 640 0.59 -19.55 21.95
CA ALA A 640 0.46 -18.23 22.53
C ALA A 640 -0.81 -18.13 23.42
N ASN A 641 -0.60 -18.31 24.72
CA ASN A 641 -1.65 -18.33 25.74
C ASN A 641 -1.85 -16.94 26.35
N GLY A 642 -2.51 -16.09 25.59
CA GLY A 642 -2.97 -14.76 25.96
C GLY A 642 -3.57 -14.04 24.74
N PRO A 643 -4.27 -12.91 24.95
CA PRO A 643 -4.77 -12.09 23.87
C PRO A 643 -3.64 -11.38 23.13
N ILE A 644 -3.69 -11.46 21.79
CA ILE A 644 -2.82 -10.74 20.87
C ILE A 644 -3.62 -9.57 20.27
N SER A 645 -3.04 -8.37 20.32
CA SER A 645 -3.59 -7.14 19.73
C SER A 645 -2.69 -6.63 18.61
N LEU A 646 -3.30 -6.35 17.46
CA LEU A 646 -2.72 -5.67 16.30
C LEU A 646 -3.45 -4.31 16.16
N PRO A 647 -2.99 -3.26 16.87
CA PRO A 647 -3.74 -2.02 17.07
C PRO A 647 -3.53 -0.95 15.99
N THR A 648 -2.52 -1.10 15.14
CA THR A 648 -2.04 -0.06 14.22
C THR A 648 -1.83 -0.61 12.80
N GLU A 649 -1.77 0.30 11.83
CA GLU A 649 -1.38 0.04 10.43
C GLU A 649 -0.06 -0.76 10.39
N GLY A 650 0.06 -1.74 9.48
CA GLY A 650 1.27 -2.55 9.30
C GLY A 650 1.56 -3.62 10.36
N SER A 651 0.90 -3.57 11.53
CA SER A 651 1.08 -4.57 12.58
C SER A 651 0.68 -5.98 12.11
N SER A 652 1.57 -6.96 12.27
CA SER A 652 1.45 -8.23 11.56
C SER A 652 1.48 -9.47 12.47
N LEU A 653 0.59 -10.42 12.22
CA LEU A 653 0.60 -11.79 12.75
C LEU A 653 0.90 -12.79 11.63
N VAL A 654 1.93 -13.62 11.82
CA VAL A 654 2.29 -14.70 10.90
C VAL A 654 2.16 -16.06 11.60
N LEU A 655 1.28 -16.91 11.11
CA LEU A 655 1.09 -18.27 11.61
C LEU A 655 1.76 -19.30 10.69
N ALA A 656 2.56 -20.19 11.28
CA ALA A 656 3.21 -21.30 10.59
C ALA A 656 2.90 -22.64 11.28
N GLY A 657 1.61 -22.90 11.51
CA GLY A 657 1.08 -24.09 12.17
C GLY A 657 0.84 -23.94 13.67
N GLY A 658 1.17 -22.78 14.24
CA GLY A 658 1.02 -22.49 15.67
C GLY A 658 -0.42 -22.17 16.10
N GLN A 659 -0.59 -21.96 17.41
CA GLN A 659 -1.89 -21.71 18.04
C GLN A 659 -1.88 -20.40 18.85
N ILE A 660 -2.93 -19.60 18.74
CA ILE A 660 -3.13 -18.39 19.54
C ILE A 660 -4.49 -18.42 20.24
N SER A 661 -4.55 -17.95 21.49
CA SER A 661 -5.76 -18.06 22.30
C SER A 661 -6.84 -17.01 21.98
N GLN A 662 -6.46 -15.82 21.52
CA GLN A 662 -7.39 -14.75 21.17
C GLN A 662 -6.68 -13.70 20.29
N LEU A 663 -7.41 -13.13 19.34
CA LEU A 663 -6.93 -12.09 18.42
C LEU A 663 -7.88 -10.89 18.37
N THR A 664 -7.30 -9.69 18.47
CA THR A 664 -7.94 -8.42 18.11
C THR A 664 -7.10 -7.72 17.05
N ALA A 665 -7.59 -7.68 15.82
CA ALA A 665 -6.91 -7.06 14.68
C ALA A 665 -7.70 -5.84 14.15
N GLN A 666 -7.05 -4.68 14.14
CA GLN A 666 -7.61 -3.41 13.67
C GLN A 666 -7.48 -3.26 12.14
N LEU A 667 -7.99 -2.15 11.60
CA LEU A 667 -7.84 -1.78 10.20
C LEU A 667 -6.35 -1.80 9.79
N ASP A 668 -6.08 -2.25 8.56
CA ASP A 668 -4.74 -2.33 7.94
C ASP A 668 -3.69 -3.20 8.65
N SER A 669 -4.07 -3.93 9.70
CA SER A 669 -3.24 -5.00 10.25
C SER A 669 -3.20 -6.21 9.32
N VAL A 670 -2.13 -7.00 9.36
CA VAL A 670 -1.94 -8.15 8.47
C VAL A 670 -1.96 -9.46 9.25
N ILE A 671 -2.78 -10.40 8.80
CA ILE A 671 -2.82 -11.77 9.29
C ILE A 671 -2.45 -12.69 8.13
N GLU A 672 -1.40 -13.48 8.32
CA GLU A 672 -0.82 -14.30 7.26
C GLU A 672 -0.57 -15.74 7.72
N GLY A 673 -0.79 -16.69 6.80
CA GLY A 673 -0.38 -18.08 6.96
C GLY A 673 -1.48 -19.01 7.49
N PHE A 674 -1.07 -20.06 8.20
CA PHE A 674 -1.95 -21.17 8.61
C PHE A 674 -1.70 -21.55 10.07
N GLY A 675 -2.74 -22.03 10.77
CA GLY A 675 -2.67 -22.31 12.21
C GLY A 675 -4.03 -22.22 12.87
N ILE A 676 -4.06 -22.05 14.20
CA ILE A 676 -5.29 -21.98 14.99
C ILE A 676 -5.39 -20.63 15.69
N ILE A 677 -6.53 -19.97 15.55
CA ILE A 677 -6.89 -18.71 16.21
C ILE A 677 -8.10 -18.93 17.11
N GLY A 678 -7.97 -18.48 18.36
CA GLY A 678 -9.04 -18.52 19.34
C GLY A 678 -9.02 -19.79 20.17
N ALA A 679 -9.30 -19.64 21.46
CA ALA A 679 -9.67 -20.73 22.34
C ALA A 679 -11.19 -20.75 22.52
N ASN A 680 -11.74 -21.88 22.94
CA ASN A 680 -13.17 -21.99 23.24
C ASN A 680 -13.61 -20.91 24.26
N GLY A 681 -14.58 -20.08 23.87
CA GLY A 681 -15.10 -18.97 24.68
C GLY A 681 -14.37 -17.64 24.53
N ALA A 682 -13.24 -17.58 23.80
CA ALA A 682 -12.55 -16.34 23.48
C ALA A 682 -13.06 -15.76 22.15
N THR A 683 -13.48 -14.50 22.18
CA THR A 683 -13.99 -13.79 20.98
C THR A 683 -12.86 -13.10 20.23
N ASN A 684 -12.82 -13.29 18.91
CA ASN A 684 -11.84 -12.72 18.01
C ASN A 684 -12.47 -11.64 17.13
N THR A 685 -11.70 -10.61 16.79
CA THR A 685 -12.13 -9.58 15.84
C THR A 685 -11.07 -9.36 14.78
N VAL A 686 -11.48 -9.29 13.52
CA VAL A 686 -10.60 -8.96 12.40
C VAL A 686 -11.19 -7.78 11.64
N SER A 687 -10.36 -6.77 11.37
CA SER A 687 -10.72 -5.57 10.58
C SER A 687 -9.70 -5.24 9.48
N GLY A 688 -8.60 -5.99 9.39
CA GLY A 688 -7.50 -5.76 8.46
C GLY A 688 -7.44 -6.82 7.35
N ILE A 689 -6.24 -7.01 6.83
CA ILE A 689 -5.93 -7.88 5.70
C ILE A 689 -5.66 -9.30 6.20
N LEU A 690 -6.37 -10.27 5.67
CA LEU A 690 -6.06 -11.69 5.78
C LEU A 690 -5.50 -12.17 4.45
N ARG A 691 -4.36 -12.87 4.46
CA ARG A 691 -3.77 -13.41 3.24
C ARG A 691 -3.11 -14.77 3.44
N ALA A 692 -2.97 -15.47 2.33
CA ALA A 692 -2.14 -16.67 2.25
C ALA A 692 -0.71 -16.40 2.71
N GLY A 693 -0.14 -17.33 3.48
CA GLY A 693 1.32 -17.34 3.70
C GLY A 693 2.08 -17.94 2.53
N SER A 694 3.41 -17.93 2.62
CA SER A 694 4.30 -18.56 1.64
C SER A 694 4.10 -20.07 1.50
N THR A 695 3.48 -20.70 2.49
CA THR A 695 3.09 -22.11 2.47
C THR A 695 1.57 -22.20 2.58
N ALA A 696 0.95 -22.92 1.63
CA ALA A 696 -0.48 -23.15 1.66
C ALA A 696 -0.86 -24.01 2.88
N GLY A 697 -1.98 -23.68 3.52
CA GLY A 697 -2.42 -24.33 4.74
C GLY A 697 -3.79 -23.85 5.18
N GLU A 698 -4.30 -24.46 6.24
CA GLU A 698 -5.61 -24.13 6.78
C GLU A 698 -5.52 -23.19 7.99
N LEU A 699 -6.33 -22.14 7.97
CA LEU A 699 -6.53 -21.24 9.11
C LEU A 699 -7.81 -21.62 9.86
N ILE A 700 -7.68 -22.05 11.11
CA ILE A 700 -8.79 -22.54 11.92
C ILE A 700 -9.13 -21.49 12.98
N PHE A 701 -10.38 -21.01 12.99
CA PHE A 701 -10.93 -20.23 14.09
C PHE A 701 -11.67 -21.15 15.06
N ASP A 702 -11.03 -21.44 16.20
CA ASP A 702 -11.56 -22.34 17.23
C ASP A 702 -12.39 -21.60 18.31
N GLY A 703 -12.29 -20.27 18.36
CA GLY A 703 -13.17 -19.37 19.10
C GLY A 703 -14.13 -18.59 18.20
N PRO A 704 -15.22 -17.99 18.73
CA PRO A 704 -16.08 -17.11 17.95
C PRO A 704 -15.28 -15.98 17.28
N VAL A 705 -15.68 -15.56 16.08
CA VAL A 705 -14.98 -14.51 15.32
C VAL A 705 -15.93 -13.56 14.61
N THR A 706 -15.59 -12.28 14.63
CA THR A 706 -16.25 -11.22 13.85
C THR A 706 -15.26 -10.58 12.89
N PHE A 707 -15.54 -10.65 11.59
CA PHE A 707 -14.91 -9.85 10.56
C PHE A 707 -15.75 -8.59 10.33
N THR A 708 -15.11 -7.43 10.45
CA THR A 708 -15.76 -6.14 10.21
C THR A 708 -15.84 -5.82 8.71
N GLY A 709 -16.60 -4.79 8.34
CA GLY A 709 -16.75 -4.39 6.93
C GLY A 709 -15.55 -3.71 6.30
N THR A 710 -14.46 -3.56 7.06
CA THR A 710 -13.17 -3.14 6.53
C THR A 710 -12.21 -4.32 6.33
N SER A 711 -12.63 -5.55 6.69
CA SER A 711 -11.79 -6.73 6.52
C SER A 711 -11.64 -7.07 5.05
N GLU A 712 -10.43 -7.44 4.66
CA GLU A 712 -10.09 -7.89 3.32
C GLU A 712 -9.50 -9.29 3.41
N TYR A 713 -9.89 -10.18 2.50
CA TYR A 713 -9.33 -11.53 2.44
C TYR A 713 -8.82 -11.83 1.03
N PHE A 714 -7.52 -12.06 0.94
CA PHE A 714 -6.80 -12.41 -0.27
C PHE A 714 -6.59 -13.93 -0.30
N TRP A 715 -7.43 -14.61 -1.07
CA TRP A 715 -7.30 -16.03 -1.32
C TRP A 715 -6.32 -16.26 -2.48
N THR A 716 -5.15 -16.83 -2.19
CA THR A 716 -4.15 -17.12 -3.24
C THR A 716 -4.24 -18.56 -3.75
N LEU A 717 -4.36 -18.72 -5.06
CA LEU A 717 -4.14 -19.99 -5.77
C LEU A 717 -2.67 -20.13 -6.18
N ASN A 718 -1.92 -20.94 -5.44
CA ASN A 718 -0.47 -21.10 -5.64
C ASN A 718 -0.10 -22.03 -6.81
N ALA A 719 -1.01 -22.90 -7.24
CA ALA A 719 -0.81 -23.83 -8.34
C ALA A 719 -2.16 -24.25 -8.95
N LEU A 720 -2.16 -24.63 -10.23
CA LEU A 720 -3.33 -25.07 -10.99
C LEU A 720 -3.81 -26.47 -10.57
N ASN A 721 -4.36 -26.55 -9.37
CA ASN A 721 -4.99 -27.73 -8.81
C ASN A 721 -6.35 -27.30 -8.21
N ASP A 722 -7.32 -28.21 -8.07
CA ASP A 722 -8.68 -27.93 -7.58
C ASP A 722 -9.17 -29.03 -6.63
N ASP A 723 -10.39 -28.91 -6.06
CA ASP A 723 -10.91 -29.94 -5.13
C ASP A 723 -11.04 -31.33 -5.79
N ALA A 724 -11.15 -31.41 -7.12
CA ALA A 724 -11.16 -32.68 -7.85
C ALA A 724 -9.75 -33.30 -7.96
N ASN A 725 -8.71 -32.46 -7.98
CA ASN A 725 -7.30 -32.84 -8.05
C ASN A 725 -6.48 -32.04 -7.03
N PRO A 726 -6.63 -32.28 -5.71
CA PRO A 726 -6.21 -31.34 -4.66
C PRO A 726 -4.69 -31.17 -4.44
N GLY A 727 -3.85 -31.72 -5.32
CA GLY A 727 -2.41 -31.76 -5.12
C GLY A 727 -2.02 -32.44 -3.80
N THR A 728 -0.96 -31.95 -3.14
CA THR A 728 -0.49 -32.47 -1.84
C THR A 728 -0.66 -31.50 -0.67
N THR A 729 -0.98 -30.23 -0.94
CA THR A 729 -1.02 -29.17 0.06
C THR A 729 -2.38 -28.50 0.00
N PRO A 730 -3.13 -28.39 1.11
CA PRO A 730 -4.41 -27.70 1.12
C PRO A 730 -4.23 -26.23 0.74
N TRP A 731 -5.19 -25.66 0.02
CA TRP A 731 -5.28 -24.21 -0.27
C TRP A 731 -5.43 -23.43 1.03
N ASN A 732 -5.39 -22.10 0.94
CA ASN A 732 -5.56 -21.17 2.06
C ASN A 732 -7.00 -21.15 2.64
N ARG A 733 -7.57 -22.31 2.95
CA ARG A 733 -8.93 -22.51 3.45
C ARG A 733 -9.07 -21.95 4.88
N MET A 734 -10.26 -21.45 5.21
CA MET A 734 -10.63 -21.11 6.59
C MET A 734 -11.70 -22.04 7.15
N THR A 735 -11.53 -22.46 8.41
CA THR A 735 -12.49 -23.30 9.13
C THR A 735 -12.95 -22.62 10.41
N PHE A 736 -14.26 -22.64 10.68
CA PHE A 736 -14.87 -22.01 11.83
C PHE A 736 -15.56 -23.04 12.71
N ASN A 737 -14.99 -23.30 13.89
CA ASN A 737 -15.55 -24.26 14.85
C ASN A 737 -16.62 -23.67 15.77
N GLN A 738 -16.75 -22.34 15.78
CA GLN A 738 -17.68 -21.59 16.59
C GLN A 738 -18.35 -20.50 15.76
N ASN A 739 -19.19 -19.68 16.42
CA ASN A 739 -19.98 -18.67 15.73
C ASN A 739 -19.10 -17.69 14.95
N MET A 740 -19.41 -17.53 13.67
CA MET A 740 -18.72 -16.62 12.75
C MET A 740 -19.68 -15.52 12.27
N VAL A 741 -19.22 -14.28 12.26
CA VAL A 741 -19.92 -13.15 11.63
C VAL A 741 -18.98 -12.42 10.67
N MET A 742 -19.41 -12.27 9.41
CA MET A 742 -18.73 -11.47 8.37
C MET A 742 -19.66 -10.35 7.89
N HIS A 743 -19.24 -9.10 8.04
CA HIS A 743 -20.03 -7.91 7.74
C HIS A 743 -19.55 -7.16 6.50
N GLY A 744 -19.75 -7.68 5.29
CA GLY A 744 -19.33 -6.97 4.07
C GLY A 744 -17.81 -7.02 3.87
N THR A 745 -17.19 -8.13 4.27
CA THR A 745 -15.77 -8.42 4.04
C THR A 745 -15.50 -8.52 2.54
N GLN A 746 -14.43 -7.88 2.08
CA GLN A 746 -14.03 -7.90 0.66
C GLN A 746 -13.20 -9.15 0.38
N PHE A 747 -13.53 -9.86 -0.69
CA PHE A 747 -12.85 -11.09 -1.10
C PHE A 747 -12.11 -10.87 -2.42
N PHE A 748 -10.80 -11.10 -2.38
CA PHE A 748 -9.91 -11.04 -3.52
C PHE A 748 -9.35 -12.42 -3.85
N VAL A 749 -9.11 -12.66 -5.14
CA VAL A 749 -8.46 -13.85 -5.66
C VAL A 749 -7.08 -13.47 -6.17
N ASN A 750 -6.03 -14.04 -5.59
CA ASN A 750 -4.65 -13.87 -6.03
C ASN A 750 -4.14 -15.14 -6.70
N PHE A 751 -3.15 -14.98 -7.58
CA PHE A 751 -2.52 -16.07 -8.30
C PHE A 751 -1.02 -15.98 -8.15
N ALA A 752 -0.35 -17.13 -8.09
CA ALA A 752 1.08 -17.16 -8.37
C ALA A 752 1.36 -16.71 -9.82
N GLU A 753 2.63 -16.44 -10.13
CA GLU A 753 3.02 -16.01 -11.49
C GLU A 753 2.59 -17.05 -12.54
N GLY A 754 1.84 -16.61 -13.55
CA GLY A 754 1.42 -17.41 -14.71
C GLY A 754 0.34 -18.45 -14.45
N VAL A 755 -0.34 -18.43 -13.28
CA VAL A 755 -1.46 -19.34 -12.99
C VAL A 755 -2.82 -18.67 -13.02
N ASP A 756 -2.92 -17.41 -13.45
CA ASP A 756 -4.19 -16.68 -13.52
C ASP A 756 -5.08 -17.14 -14.69
N PRO A 757 -6.40 -16.86 -14.67
CA PRO A 757 -7.33 -17.26 -15.72
C PRO A 757 -6.99 -16.77 -17.12
N ASP A 758 -6.32 -15.63 -17.25
CA ASP A 758 -5.98 -15.01 -18.54
C ASP A 758 -4.58 -15.38 -19.03
N SER A 759 -3.89 -16.27 -18.32
CA SER A 759 -2.63 -16.91 -18.73
C SER A 759 -2.73 -17.71 -20.03
N GLY A 760 -3.96 -18.09 -20.44
CA GLY A 760 -4.21 -18.98 -21.58
C GLY A 760 -3.98 -20.46 -21.26
N ASP A 761 -3.78 -20.83 -20.00
CA ASP A 761 -3.62 -22.22 -19.59
C ASP A 761 -4.93 -23.03 -19.80
N PRO A 762 -4.87 -24.25 -20.38
CA PRO A 762 -6.04 -25.09 -20.60
C PRO A 762 -6.85 -25.47 -19.37
N PHE A 763 -6.28 -25.37 -18.16
CA PHE A 763 -6.99 -25.50 -16.90
C PHE A 763 -8.25 -24.63 -16.91
N TRP A 764 -8.11 -23.35 -17.26
CA TRP A 764 -9.21 -22.38 -17.24
C TRP A 764 -10.28 -22.57 -18.31
N ASN A 765 -10.21 -23.62 -19.14
CA ASN A 765 -11.28 -23.98 -20.08
C ASN A 765 -12.42 -24.77 -19.44
N GLN A 766 -12.30 -25.15 -18.17
CA GLN A 766 -13.29 -25.93 -17.44
C GLN A 766 -13.70 -25.23 -16.15
N SER A 767 -14.85 -25.64 -15.62
CA SER A 767 -15.27 -25.19 -14.30
C SER A 767 -14.44 -25.86 -13.22
N HIS A 768 -13.99 -25.07 -12.25
CA HIS A 768 -13.20 -25.52 -11.12
C HIS A 768 -13.83 -25.07 -9.81
N SER A 769 -13.53 -25.77 -8.72
CA SER A 769 -14.05 -25.42 -7.39
C SER A 769 -13.04 -25.72 -6.30
N TRP A 770 -13.00 -24.86 -5.30
CA TRP A 770 -12.11 -24.93 -4.15
C TRP A 770 -12.90 -24.73 -2.87
N ALA A 771 -12.69 -25.58 -1.87
CA ALA A 771 -13.21 -25.35 -0.53
C ALA A 771 -12.57 -24.09 0.07
N LEU A 772 -13.39 -23.05 0.26
CA LEU A 772 -12.95 -21.74 0.73
C LEU A 772 -13.15 -21.62 2.24
N LEU A 773 -14.39 -21.86 2.69
CA LEU A 773 -14.81 -21.70 4.09
C LEU A 773 -15.58 -22.94 4.55
N GLU A 774 -15.29 -23.44 5.74
CA GLU A 774 -15.99 -24.58 6.37
C GLU A 774 -16.60 -24.15 7.72
N PHE A 775 -17.87 -24.49 7.95
CA PHE A 775 -18.64 -24.04 9.12
C PHE A 775 -19.14 -25.22 9.95
N ASN A 776 -18.65 -25.31 11.18
CA ASN A 776 -19.06 -26.33 12.15
C ASN A 776 -20.04 -25.79 13.22
N SER A 777 -20.40 -24.49 13.14
CA SER A 777 -21.37 -23.81 14.01
C SER A 777 -22.19 -22.77 13.23
N ASP A 778 -23.01 -21.98 13.92
CA ASP A 778 -23.79 -20.88 13.35
C ASP A 778 -22.89 -19.85 12.65
N TYR A 779 -23.31 -19.38 11.48
CA TYR A 779 -22.57 -18.39 10.70
C TYR A 779 -23.50 -17.30 10.15
N ASN A 780 -22.96 -16.09 10.03
CA ASN A 780 -23.56 -15.01 9.27
C ASN A 780 -22.54 -14.51 8.25
N PHE A 781 -22.81 -14.74 6.97
CA PHE A 781 -21.85 -14.58 5.88
C PHE A 781 -22.34 -13.55 4.86
N HIS A 782 -21.76 -12.36 4.88
CA HIS A 782 -21.96 -11.31 3.88
C HIS A 782 -20.61 -10.83 3.34
N VAL A 783 -20.40 -10.99 2.04
CA VAL A 783 -19.16 -10.60 1.36
C VAL A 783 -19.45 -9.78 0.11
N THR A 784 -18.46 -8.99 -0.30
CA THR A 784 -18.43 -8.30 -1.59
C THR A 784 -17.25 -8.82 -2.42
N SER A 785 -17.45 -8.96 -3.72
CA SER A 785 -16.39 -9.37 -4.65
C SER A 785 -15.50 -8.19 -5.01
N GLY A 786 -14.18 -8.37 -4.93
CA GLY A 786 -13.22 -7.45 -5.53
C GLY A 786 -13.00 -7.77 -7.02
N ASN A 787 -12.09 -8.71 -7.30
CA ASN A 787 -11.52 -8.95 -8.64
C ASN A 787 -11.95 -10.29 -9.30
N TRP A 788 -13.23 -10.58 -9.39
CA TRP A 788 -13.69 -11.92 -9.80
C TRP A 788 -13.90 -12.11 -11.31
N ALA A 789 -13.76 -11.08 -12.14
CA ALA A 789 -13.99 -11.16 -13.59
C ALA A 789 -12.67 -11.22 -14.37
N PHE A 790 -12.61 -12.13 -15.34
CA PHE A 790 -11.47 -12.37 -16.21
C PHE A 790 -11.92 -12.52 -17.67
N ALA A 791 -11.02 -12.33 -18.63
CA ALA A 791 -11.36 -12.55 -20.04
C ALA A 791 -11.76 -14.01 -20.33
N SER A 792 -11.20 -14.95 -19.57
CA SER A 792 -11.44 -16.39 -19.74
C SER A 792 -12.61 -16.93 -18.92
N GLY A 793 -13.14 -16.17 -17.95
CA GLY A 793 -14.24 -16.60 -17.09
C GLY A 793 -14.44 -15.73 -15.87
N SER A 794 -15.23 -16.20 -14.91
CA SER A 794 -15.44 -15.48 -13.66
C SER A 794 -15.50 -16.39 -12.45
N PHE A 795 -15.14 -15.83 -11.31
CA PHE A 795 -15.30 -16.46 -10.00
C PHE A 795 -16.64 -16.10 -9.38
N ASN A 796 -17.16 -17.04 -8.61
CA ASN A 796 -18.31 -16.84 -7.76
C ASN A 796 -18.21 -17.73 -6.51
N ILE A 797 -18.92 -17.36 -5.44
CA ILE A 797 -19.07 -18.22 -4.28
C ILE A 797 -20.33 -19.07 -4.42
N VAL A 798 -20.18 -20.38 -4.31
CA VAL A 798 -21.28 -21.36 -4.32
C VAL A 798 -21.41 -22.01 -2.96
N TRP A 799 -22.66 -22.24 -2.54
CA TRP A 799 -22.94 -22.89 -1.27
C TRP A 799 -23.12 -24.39 -1.41
N ASP A 800 -22.36 -25.16 -0.64
CA ASP A 800 -22.59 -26.58 -0.45
C ASP A 800 -23.21 -26.83 0.93
N SER A 801 -24.55 -26.86 0.92
CA SER A 801 -25.37 -27.12 2.11
C SER A 801 -25.18 -28.50 2.73
N THR A 802 -24.60 -29.46 2.00
CA THR A 802 -24.43 -30.83 2.53
C THR A 802 -23.25 -30.94 3.48
N HIS A 803 -22.24 -30.08 3.29
CA HIS A 803 -21.04 -30.01 4.11
C HIS A 803 -20.91 -28.69 4.87
N ASN A 804 -21.95 -27.84 4.86
CA ASN A 804 -21.92 -26.48 5.41
C ASN A 804 -20.64 -25.73 5.01
N ARG A 805 -20.37 -25.64 3.71
CA ARG A 805 -19.16 -24.99 3.19
C ARG A 805 -19.46 -24.02 2.06
N ALA A 806 -18.67 -22.96 2.00
CA ALA A 806 -18.61 -22.06 0.85
C ALA A 806 -17.48 -22.54 -0.08
N LEU A 807 -17.79 -22.64 -1.36
CA LEU A 807 -16.86 -22.99 -2.41
C LEU A 807 -16.54 -21.76 -3.24
N MET A 808 -15.27 -21.50 -3.50
CA MET A 808 -14.85 -20.63 -4.58
C MET A 808 -15.01 -21.43 -5.88
N GLN A 809 -15.80 -20.96 -6.83
CA GLN A 809 -16.01 -21.61 -8.12
C GLN A 809 -15.53 -20.70 -9.24
N PHE A 810 -14.77 -21.25 -10.18
CA PHE A 810 -14.50 -20.60 -11.46
C PHE A 810 -15.42 -21.18 -12.52
N THR A 811 -16.03 -20.30 -13.30
CA THR A 811 -16.84 -20.66 -14.47
C THR A 811 -16.20 -20.05 -15.71
N PRO A 812 -15.76 -20.87 -16.68
CA PRO A 812 -15.23 -20.34 -17.93
C PRO A 812 -16.32 -19.57 -18.68
N ASN A 813 -15.92 -18.49 -19.35
CA ASN A 813 -16.81 -17.79 -20.27
C ASN A 813 -17.27 -18.81 -21.32
N ALA A 814 -18.58 -18.84 -21.61
CA ALA A 814 -19.07 -19.66 -22.70
C ALA A 814 -18.27 -19.28 -23.96
N PRO A 815 -17.71 -20.24 -24.72
CA PRO A 815 -16.94 -19.91 -25.91
C PRO A 815 -17.82 -19.00 -26.77
N ALA A 816 -17.29 -17.82 -27.11
CA ALA A 816 -17.96 -16.91 -28.01
C ALA A 816 -18.37 -17.72 -29.25
N PRO A 817 -19.66 -17.77 -29.61
CA PRO A 817 -20.06 -18.47 -30.82
C PRO A 817 -19.26 -17.85 -31.97
N PRO A 818 -18.58 -18.66 -32.81
CA PRO A 818 -17.86 -18.12 -33.95
C PRO A 818 -18.83 -17.32 -34.81
N ASP A 819 -18.37 -16.16 -35.33
CA ASP A 819 -19.16 -15.26 -36.17
C ASP A 819 -20.02 -16.05 -37.18
N THR A 820 -21.34 -16.06 -36.94
CA THR A 820 -22.29 -16.74 -37.80
C THR A 820 -22.61 -15.84 -38.99
N SER A 821 -21.80 -15.91 -40.04
CA SER A 821 -22.18 -15.36 -41.34
C SER A 821 -22.41 -16.49 -42.35
N ILE A 822 -23.66 -16.62 -42.78
CA ILE A 822 -24.00 -17.28 -44.04
C ILE A 822 -24.15 -16.14 -45.07
N ALA A 823 -23.40 -16.19 -46.16
CA ALA A 823 -23.48 -15.20 -47.24
C ALA A 823 -23.76 -15.89 -48.58
N LEU A 824 -24.52 -15.21 -49.44
CA LEU A 824 -24.91 -15.69 -50.76
C LEU A 824 -24.31 -14.81 -51.85
N SER A 825 -23.73 -15.43 -52.87
CA SER A 825 -23.46 -14.78 -54.15
C SER A 825 -24.01 -15.64 -55.29
N ALA A 826 -24.56 -14.98 -56.32
CA ALA A 826 -25.07 -15.63 -57.52
C ALA A 826 -24.44 -14.97 -58.75
N ASP A 827 -23.92 -15.78 -59.67
CA ASP A 827 -23.25 -15.33 -60.90
C ASP A 827 -24.07 -15.57 -62.18
N GLY A 828 -25.37 -15.86 -62.02
CA GLY A 828 -26.30 -16.13 -63.11
C GLY A 828 -26.26 -17.57 -63.65
N ALA A 829 -25.30 -18.39 -63.22
CA ALA A 829 -25.23 -19.82 -63.53
C ALA A 829 -25.20 -20.73 -62.28
N SER A 830 -24.80 -20.18 -61.12
CA SER A 830 -24.68 -20.91 -59.86
C SER A 830 -24.93 -20.04 -58.63
N VAL A 831 -25.28 -20.66 -57.50
CA VAL A 831 -25.39 -20.01 -56.19
C VAL A 831 -24.28 -20.53 -55.28
N ILE A 832 -23.48 -19.62 -54.71
CA ILE A 832 -22.39 -19.94 -53.79
C ILE A 832 -22.80 -19.51 -52.38
N ILE A 833 -22.69 -20.45 -51.44
CA ILE A 833 -22.96 -20.27 -50.02
C ILE A 833 -21.62 -20.20 -49.29
N THR A 834 -21.31 -19.08 -48.64
CA THR A 834 -20.15 -18.97 -47.72
C THR A 834 -20.63 -19.24 -46.29
N TYR A 835 -19.96 -20.13 -45.56
CA TYR A 835 -20.33 -20.55 -44.20
C TYR A 835 -19.14 -21.07 -43.38
N VAL A 836 -19.29 -21.09 -42.05
CA VAL A 836 -18.32 -21.69 -41.10
C VAL A 836 -18.97 -22.90 -40.41
N GLY A 837 -18.28 -24.02 -40.20
CA GLY A 837 -18.86 -25.20 -39.52
C GLY A 837 -19.55 -26.21 -40.46
N THR A 838 -20.68 -26.81 -40.08
CA THR A 838 -21.36 -27.83 -40.91
C THR A 838 -22.58 -27.23 -41.61
N LEU A 839 -22.61 -27.30 -42.95
CA LEU A 839 -23.77 -26.89 -43.74
C LEU A 839 -24.83 -28.01 -43.73
N MET A 840 -26.06 -27.66 -43.38
CA MET A 840 -27.21 -28.55 -43.30
C MET A 840 -28.24 -28.18 -44.37
N GLN A 841 -28.98 -29.16 -44.88
CA GLN A 841 -30.07 -29.00 -45.83
C GLN A 841 -31.35 -29.73 -45.39
N VAL A 842 -32.51 -29.23 -45.84
CA VAL A 842 -33.79 -29.90 -45.66
C VAL A 842 -34.72 -29.71 -46.89
N PRO A 843 -35.39 -30.76 -47.38
CA PRO A 843 -36.27 -30.68 -48.56
C PRO A 843 -37.68 -30.13 -48.27
N THR A 844 -38.11 -30.01 -47.01
CA THR A 844 -39.39 -29.39 -46.63
C THR A 844 -39.25 -28.67 -45.29
N LEU A 845 -40.10 -27.66 -45.01
CA LEU A 845 -40.05 -26.84 -43.79
C LEU A 845 -40.06 -27.64 -42.48
N ASN A 846 -40.58 -28.87 -42.52
CA ASN A 846 -40.75 -29.74 -41.36
C ASN A 846 -39.93 -31.05 -41.43
N GLY A 847 -38.99 -31.17 -42.38
CA GLY A 847 -38.14 -32.36 -42.52
C GLY A 847 -36.96 -32.39 -41.54
N PRO A 848 -36.28 -33.55 -41.35
CA PRO A 848 -35.04 -33.59 -40.58
C PRO A 848 -33.92 -32.89 -41.35
N TRP A 849 -33.18 -32.01 -40.66
CA TRP A 849 -31.97 -31.39 -41.20
C TRP A 849 -30.87 -32.44 -41.40
N LEU A 850 -30.34 -32.54 -42.61
CA LEU A 850 -29.27 -33.47 -42.96
C LEU A 850 -28.03 -32.69 -43.38
N PRO A 851 -26.81 -33.16 -43.06
CA PRO A 851 -25.58 -32.54 -43.58
C PRO A 851 -25.60 -32.51 -45.11
N VAL A 852 -25.15 -31.41 -45.71
CA VAL A 852 -24.98 -31.33 -47.17
C VAL A 852 -23.81 -32.24 -47.56
N PRO A 853 -24.04 -33.27 -48.40
CA PRO A 853 -22.97 -34.17 -48.80
C PRO A 853 -21.84 -33.41 -49.51
N ASN A 854 -20.60 -33.64 -49.07
CA ASN A 854 -19.38 -33.05 -49.64
C ASN A 854 -19.23 -31.53 -49.49
N ALA A 855 -20.03 -30.87 -48.65
CA ALA A 855 -19.82 -29.47 -48.30
C ALA A 855 -18.63 -29.33 -47.34
N LEU A 856 -17.60 -28.58 -47.75
CA LEU A 856 -16.44 -28.24 -46.92
C LEU A 856 -16.38 -26.72 -46.70
N PRO A 857 -16.14 -26.24 -45.48
CA PRO A 857 -15.93 -24.81 -45.24
C PRO A 857 -14.73 -24.29 -46.06
N PRO A 858 -14.75 -23.02 -46.53
CA PRO A 858 -15.73 -21.98 -46.19
C PRO A 858 -16.85 -21.79 -47.21
N THR A 859 -16.94 -22.59 -48.30
CA THR A 859 -17.93 -22.34 -49.37
C THR A 859 -18.56 -23.61 -49.94
N TYR A 860 -19.80 -23.52 -50.40
CA TYR A 860 -20.50 -24.59 -51.11
C TYR A 860 -21.27 -24.02 -52.32
N THR A 861 -21.03 -24.60 -53.51
CA THR A 861 -21.76 -24.25 -54.73
C THR A 861 -22.97 -25.16 -54.88
N VAL A 862 -24.17 -24.58 -54.98
CA VAL A 862 -25.42 -25.32 -55.14
C VAL A 862 -25.50 -25.87 -56.58
N PRO A 863 -25.64 -27.20 -56.78
CA PRO A 863 -25.82 -27.79 -58.11
C PRO A 863 -27.08 -27.25 -58.80
N GLY A 864 -26.98 -26.92 -60.09
CA GLY A 864 -28.08 -26.28 -60.86
C GLY A 864 -29.33 -27.14 -61.08
N ASP A 865 -29.29 -28.43 -60.74
CA ASP A 865 -30.42 -29.37 -60.77
C ASP A 865 -31.01 -29.66 -59.38
N SER A 866 -30.54 -28.96 -58.34
CA SER A 866 -31.04 -29.13 -56.97
C SER A 866 -32.52 -28.71 -56.85
N PRO A 867 -33.37 -29.48 -56.16
CA PRO A 867 -34.74 -29.07 -55.85
C PRO A 867 -34.78 -27.85 -54.91
N ASP A 868 -35.95 -27.25 -54.70
CA ASP A 868 -36.17 -26.24 -53.65
C ASP A 868 -35.71 -26.81 -52.30
N VAL A 869 -34.61 -26.27 -51.78
CA VAL A 869 -33.96 -26.76 -50.57
C VAL A 869 -33.61 -25.56 -49.69
N MET A 870 -33.84 -25.71 -48.39
CA MET A 870 -33.39 -24.73 -47.40
C MET A 870 -32.06 -25.14 -46.83
N PHE A 871 -31.18 -24.16 -46.65
CA PHE A 871 -29.86 -24.35 -46.07
C PHE A 871 -29.77 -23.66 -44.70
N TYR A 872 -29.06 -24.30 -43.78
CA TYR A 872 -28.85 -23.82 -42.41
C TYR A 872 -27.46 -24.20 -41.93
N GLN A 873 -26.84 -23.36 -41.11
CA GLN A 873 -25.54 -23.65 -40.48
C GLN A 873 -25.76 -24.24 -39.08
N SER A 874 -25.20 -25.42 -38.82
CA SER A 874 -25.17 -26.00 -37.46
C SER A 874 -23.79 -25.83 -36.83
N THR A 875 -23.76 -25.35 -35.58
CA THR A 875 -22.54 -25.11 -34.80
C THR A 875 -22.02 -26.34 -34.05
N SER A 876 -22.62 -27.52 -34.22
CA SER A 876 -22.15 -28.76 -33.58
C SER A 876 -22.25 -29.98 -34.47
N ALA A 877 -21.25 -30.87 -34.39
CA ALA A 877 -21.22 -32.16 -35.10
C ALA A 877 -22.04 -33.27 -34.40
N SER A 878 -22.98 -32.94 -33.50
CA SER A 878 -23.80 -33.92 -32.78
C SER A 878 -25.28 -33.86 -33.20
N LEU A 879 -25.64 -34.63 -34.22
CA LEU A 879 -27.03 -34.99 -34.50
C LEU A 879 -27.47 -36.10 -33.54
N LEU A 880 -28.24 -35.80 -32.50
CA LEU A 880 -29.12 -36.80 -31.90
C LEU A 880 -30.49 -36.20 -31.56
N ALA A 881 -31.52 -36.95 -31.95
CA ALA A 881 -32.93 -36.59 -31.89
C ALA A 881 -33.37 -35.99 -30.55
N SER A 882 -33.89 -34.77 -30.55
CA SER A 882 -34.95 -34.35 -29.63
C SER A 882 -35.74 -33.16 -30.21
N ARG A 883 -37.07 -33.25 -30.12
CA ARG A 883 -38.03 -32.25 -30.60
C ARG A 883 -38.07 -31.04 -29.67
N ARG A 884 -37.57 -29.88 -30.11
CA ARG A 884 -38.18 -28.55 -29.85
C ARG A 884 -37.97 -27.67 -31.08
N VAL A 885 -39.05 -27.09 -31.59
CA VAL A 885 -39.07 -26.23 -32.77
C VAL A 885 -38.56 -24.84 -32.35
N HIS A 886 -37.38 -24.45 -32.83
CA HIS A 886 -36.92 -23.06 -32.89
C HIS A 886 -36.99 -22.62 -34.35
N HIS A 887 -37.63 -21.48 -34.61
CA HIS A 887 -37.58 -20.83 -35.92
C HIS A 887 -36.14 -20.34 -36.18
N PRO A 888 -35.53 -20.60 -37.34
CA PRO A 888 -34.11 -20.28 -37.55
C PRO A 888 -33.92 -18.79 -37.82
N VAL A 889 -33.04 -18.15 -37.05
CA VAL A 889 -32.61 -16.75 -37.24
C VAL A 889 -31.53 -16.62 -38.34
N HIS A 890 -30.97 -17.74 -38.84
CA HIS A 890 -29.84 -17.77 -39.80
C HIS A 890 -29.98 -18.82 -40.92
N GLY A 891 -31.13 -18.90 -41.58
CA GLY A 891 -31.36 -19.80 -42.72
C GLY A 891 -31.99 -19.08 -43.90
N PHE A 892 -31.78 -19.58 -45.12
CA PHE A 892 -32.42 -19.05 -46.33
C PHE A 892 -33.00 -20.19 -47.17
N ARG A 893 -34.02 -19.86 -47.97
CA ARG A 893 -34.65 -20.77 -48.94
C ARG A 893 -34.22 -20.38 -50.33
N LEU A 894 -33.70 -21.33 -51.10
CA LEU A 894 -33.56 -21.19 -52.54
C LEU A 894 -34.84 -21.69 -53.20
N GLU A 895 -35.56 -20.77 -53.83
CA GLU A 895 -36.73 -21.07 -54.66
C GLU A 895 -36.30 -21.04 -56.12
N ARG A 896 -36.74 -22.02 -56.90
CA ARG A 896 -36.47 -22.07 -58.34
C ARG A 896 -37.44 -21.15 -59.09
N ASP A 897 -36.90 -20.12 -59.74
CA ASP A 897 -37.61 -19.37 -60.80
C ASP A 897 -37.32 -19.97 -62.19
#